data_AF-A0A927V858-F1
#
_entry.id   AF-A0A927V858-F1
#
_cell.length_a   1.000
_cell.length_b   1.000
_cell.length_c   1.000
_cell.angle_alpha   90.00
_cell.angle_beta   90.00
_cell.angle_gamma   90.00
#
_symmetry.space_group_name_H-M   'P 1'
#
loop_
_entity.id
_entity.type
_entity.pdbx_description
1 polymer ?
#
loop_
_entity_poly.entity_id
_entity_poly.type
_entity_poly.pdbx_seq_one_letter_code
_entity_poly.pdbx_strand_id
1 'polypeptide(L)'
;MKVRRILFGILCCLLAFFAAYFNVFGTIDKAAEDMFYHRPKKTDSKIKIIKIDDYTLNQMGDFSTWSRDVYADLIDVLCVSEDVRPAVIGFDILFSSDKSVAGDKRFAETCAKFKNIITGFSYTFPTLEKVLPYDALLRSTGYGFVNSLMKEDDGIVRSSLLYFDEAGGIRRMSFGGAVYAKYMEVIGRNAVYYTDGNEMEFKYTGAAGDYENFSMADVLQGNVQAEEFDNCIVLVGVCATGMSDEYFVPVDRSAQMYGVEIHANVIQALLENKTLMELPAVLDGLIALIIVLVLVLICENLSTVSVIVMSSVAIVVKLLMGLLIFNIGFSCNVLVAPVMSIVIGGCYIISNCHRKDNDKKIVIVLTATVVLLSVAVPFFLKAVGDSNEYQTGSIVDDSGDEGVAHIHNIEKITVEATCSDTGLITQSCCECNEIISITEVPALGHDYAEEFTVDEEATCTNEGSKSKHCKRCDSKGEVTVIAVKEHEYSDWKEVLAADCVKAGKRERSCEACGHTEEGTIKALGHYFSGKYVVETPATCTTSGVEWNYCSRCNAKGEKRIIEPVGHDYTEWEITTVAECEHTGEKERGCKNCGYTEKEVIEALGHYFSDIYVVEIPATCMTSGVEWNYCTRCNTKGEKRIIELGGHDYTKWETIVIPDCEQAGEKKHSCKDCGYTEIEVVEALGHDFSDKFTIDIPPTCEEQGIKSKHCQYCSARSEITVVEATGHSYDNGGEDAYYCTVCKKALEEE
;
A
#
# COMPACT_ATOMS: atom_id res chain seq x y z
N MET A 1 -56.64 -39.77 14.89
CA MET A 1 -55.69 -38.79 15.48
C MET A 1 -54.23 -39.11 15.17
N LYS A 2 -53.62 -40.19 15.68
CA LYS A 2 -52.16 -40.47 15.53
C LYS A 2 -51.62 -40.30 14.10
N VAL A 3 -52.24 -40.92 13.09
CA VAL A 3 -51.80 -40.82 11.67
C VAL A 3 -51.65 -39.37 11.18
N ARG A 4 -52.59 -38.47 11.54
CA ARG A 4 -52.52 -37.05 11.15
C ARG A 4 -51.35 -36.30 11.80
N ARG A 5 -50.91 -36.71 13.00
CA ARG A 5 -49.69 -36.16 13.64
C ARG A 5 -48.42 -36.66 12.96
N ILE A 6 -48.35 -37.96 12.66
CA ILE A 6 -47.22 -38.57 11.93
C ILE A 6 -47.05 -37.90 10.56
N LEU A 7 -48.13 -37.74 9.79
CA LEU A 7 -48.10 -37.05 8.50
C LEU A 7 -47.68 -35.57 8.61
N PHE A 8 -48.13 -34.86 9.65
CA PHE A 8 -47.69 -33.48 9.92
C PHE A 8 -46.20 -33.41 10.28
N GLY A 9 -45.71 -34.34 11.10
CA GLY A 9 -44.30 -34.46 11.45
C GLY A 9 -43.41 -34.72 10.23
N ILE A 10 -43.80 -35.67 9.38
CA ILE A 10 -43.12 -35.96 8.10
C ILE A 10 -43.11 -34.73 7.20
N LEU A 11 -44.24 -34.02 7.06
CA LEU A 11 -44.31 -32.79 6.28
C LEU A 11 -43.37 -31.71 6.82
N CYS A 12 -43.29 -31.51 8.13
CA CYS A 12 -42.36 -30.56 8.75
C CYS A 12 -40.88 -30.95 8.51
N CYS A 13 -40.56 -32.25 8.58
CA CYS A 13 -39.21 -32.76 8.30
C CYS A 13 -38.81 -32.53 6.83
N LEU A 14 -39.71 -32.80 5.89
CA LEU A 14 -39.49 -32.57 4.46
C LEU A 14 -39.38 -31.08 4.13
N LEU A 15 -40.23 -30.23 4.71
CA LEU A 15 -40.15 -28.77 4.56
C LEU A 15 -38.83 -28.22 5.10
N ALA A 16 -38.35 -28.72 6.25
CA ALA A 16 -37.06 -28.31 6.81
C ALA A 16 -35.88 -28.75 5.92
N PHE A 17 -35.91 -29.99 5.41
CA PHE A 17 -34.91 -30.47 4.45
C PHE A 17 -34.87 -29.60 3.20
N PHE A 18 -36.00 -29.40 2.54
CA PHE A 18 -36.05 -28.65 1.28
C PHE A 18 -35.81 -27.15 1.46
N ALA A 19 -36.19 -26.55 2.60
CA ALA A 19 -35.90 -25.14 2.89
C ALA A 19 -34.39 -24.87 3.05
N ALA A 20 -33.62 -25.81 3.60
CA ALA A 20 -32.17 -25.74 3.65
C ALA A 20 -31.54 -26.10 2.30
N TYR A 21 -31.99 -27.19 1.67
CA TYR A 21 -31.46 -27.67 0.40
C TYR A 21 -31.59 -26.65 -0.75
N PHE A 22 -32.67 -25.85 -0.77
CA PHE A 22 -32.88 -24.77 -1.74
C PHE A 22 -32.57 -23.37 -1.17
N ASN A 23 -31.90 -23.28 -0.02
CA ASN A 23 -31.57 -22.04 0.72
C ASN A 23 -32.66 -20.95 0.67
N VAL A 24 -33.87 -21.30 1.15
CA VAL A 24 -35.08 -20.47 1.05
C VAL A 24 -34.99 -19.13 1.82
N PHE A 25 -33.99 -18.97 2.69
CA PHE A 25 -33.75 -17.74 3.46
C PHE A 25 -32.42 -17.04 3.11
N GLY A 26 -31.72 -17.45 2.04
CA GLY A 26 -30.31 -17.13 1.77
C GLY A 26 -29.82 -15.72 2.13
N THR A 27 -30.45 -14.66 1.61
CA THR A 27 -30.04 -13.27 1.91
C THR A 27 -30.13 -12.90 3.39
N ILE A 28 -31.10 -13.45 4.11
CA ILE A 28 -31.27 -13.24 5.57
C ILE A 28 -30.30 -14.15 6.33
N ASP A 29 -30.03 -15.34 5.82
CA ASP A 29 -29.09 -16.29 6.42
C ASP A 29 -27.64 -15.78 6.32
N LYS A 30 -27.17 -15.37 5.13
CA LYS A 30 -25.87 -14.68 4.94
C LYS A 30 -25.72 -13.46 5.86
N ALA A 31 -26.77 -12.66 6.04
CA ALA A 31 -26.74 -11.52 6.97
C ALA A 31 -26.65 -11.92 8.46
N ALA A 32 -27.15 -13.10 8.84
CA ALA A 32 -26.93 -13.66 10.18
C ALA A 32 -25.54 -14.29 10.32
N GLU A 33 -25.07 -15.01 9.29
CA GLU A 33 -23.72 -15.57 9.19
C GLU A 33 -22.66 -14.47 9.36
N ASP A 34 -22.80 -13.32 8.66
CA ASP A 34 -21.95 -12.14 8.82
C ASP A 34 -21.81 -11.72 10.30
N MET A 35 -22.94 -11.50 10.98
CA MET A 35 -22.99 -11.04 12.38
C MET A 35 -22.37 -12.05 13.37
N PHE A 36 -22.48 -13.35 13.10
CA PHE A 36 -21.86 -14.37 13.97
C PHE A 36 -20.38 -14.56 13.68
N TYR A 37 -19.99 -14.55 12.41
CA TYR A 37 -18.68 -15.02 11.96
C TYR A 37 -17.69 -13.92 11.64
N HIS A 38 -18.08 -12.84 10.95
CA HIS A 38 -17.17 -11.79 10.48
C HIS A 38 -16.86 -10.76 11.58
N ARG A 39 -16.20 -11.22 12.64
CA ARG A 39 -15.69 -10.39 13.74
C ARG A 39 -14.23 -10.00 13.48
N PRO A 40 -13.89 -8.70 13.42
CA PRO A 40 -12.52 -8.27 13.20
C PRO A 40 -11.62 -8.65 14.37
N LYS A 41 -10.33 -8.77 14.08
CA LYS A 41 -9.23 -9.05 15.02
C LYS A 41 -8.00 -8.28 14.56
N LYS A 42 -6.94 -8.25 15.38
CA LYS A 42 -5.66 -7.69 14.93
C LYS A 42 -5.18 -8.42 13.66
N THR A 43 -4.92 -7.64 12.63
CA THR A 43 -4.25 -7.99 11.37
C THR A 43 -2.83 -8.51 11.62
N ASP A 44 -2.30 -9.30 10.68
CA ASP A 44 -0.88 -9.69 10.70
C ASP A 44 -0.02 -8.52 10.21
N SER A 45 0.89 -8.02 11.05
CA SER A 45 1.82 -6.94 10.72
C SER A 45 2.81 -7.31 9.62
N LYS A 46 2.86 -8.58 9.19
CA LYS A 46 3.56 -9.01 7.98
C LYS A 46 2.87 -8.62 6.67
N ILE A 47 1.61 -8.16 6.71
CA ILE A 47 0.87 -7.71 5.52
C ILE A 47 0.75 -6.18 5.58
N LYS A 48 1.48 -5.51 4.70
CA LYS A 48 1.58 -4.05 4.64
C LYS A 48 1.08 -3.54 3.29
N ILE A 49 0.40 -2.39 3.29
CA ILE A 49 -0.22 -1.81 2.09
C ILE A 49 0.40 -0.45 1.78
N ILE A 50 0.97 -0.31 0.60
CA ILE A 50 1.44 0.97 0.05
C ILE A 50 0.33 1.53 -0.84
N LYS A 51 -0.31 2.59 -0.37
CA LYS A 51 -1.51 3.17 -0.97
C LYS A 51 -1.16 4.28 -1.95
N ILE A 52 -1.67 4.18 -3.17
CA ILE A 52 -1.87 5.33 -4.05
C ILE A 52 -3.16 6.01 -3.58
N ASP A 53 -3.00 6.86 -2.58
CA ASP A 53 -4.06 7.58 -1.88
C ASP A 53 -4.20 9.03 -2.38
N ASP A 54 -5.21 9.74 -1.87
CA ASP A 54 -5.44 11.14 -2.23
C ASP A 54 -4.22 12.04 -1.96
N TYR A 55 -3.43 11.77 -0.91
CA TYR A 55 -2.19 12.50 -0.62
C TYR A 55 -1.10 12.22 -1.66
N THR A 56 -0.91 10.96 -2.07
CA THR A 56 -0.01 10.58 -3.15
C THR A 56 -0.43 11.23 -4.47
N LEU A 57 -1.71 11.15 -4.84
CA LEU A 57 -2.23 11.75 -6.07
C LEU A 57 -2.14 13.30 -6.07
N ASN A 58 -2.30 13.95 -4.91
CA ASN A 58 -2.10 15.40 -4.79
C ASN A 58 -0.62 15.83 -4.95
N GLN A 59 0.34 14.97 -4.60
CA GLN A 59 1.78 15.26 -4.79
C GLN A 59 2.32 14.86 -6.17
N MET A 60 1.86 13.74 -6.72
CA MET A 60 2.44 13.11 -7.91
C MET A 60 1.53 13.20 -9.15
N GLY A 61 0.31 13.72 -9.02
CA GLY A 61 -0.70 13.72 -10.07
C GLY A 61 -1.37 12.36 -10.28
N ASP A 62 -2.19 12.26 -11.32
CA ASP A 62 -2.96 11.07 -11.66
C ASP A 62 -2.04 9.89 -12.06
N PHE A 63 -2.17 8.75 -11.37
CA PHE A 63 -1.34 7.56 -11.60
C PHE A 63 -1.45 6.96 -13.01
N SER A 64 -2.54 7.24 -13.74
CA SER A 64 -2.67 6.89 -15.16
C SER A 64 -1.67 7.65 -16.04
N THR A 65 -1.14 8.79 -15.59
CA THR A 65 -0.14 9.60 -16.32
C THR A 65 1.31 9.24 -16.04
N TRP A 66 1.61 8.57 -14.92
CA TRP A 66 3.00 8.29 -14.51
C TRP A 66 3.76 7.39 -15.50
N SER A 67 5.08 7.65 -15.65
CA SER A 67 6.00 6.68 -16.25
C SER A 67 6.12 5.44 -15.37
N ARG A 68 6.50 4.30 -15.97
CA ARG A 68 6.73 3.06 -15.20
C ARG A 68 7.98 3.10 -14.32
N ASP A 69 8.85 4.09 -14.53
CA ASP A 69 9.99 4.40 -13.64
C ASP A 69 9.56 4.59 -12.17
N VAL A 70 8.41 5.22 -11.91
CA VAL A 70 7.90 5.45 -10.55
C VAL A 70 7.70 4.15 -9.75
N TYR A 71 7.32 3.06 -10.43
CA TYR A 71 7.17 1.75 -9.81
C TYR A 71 8.50 0.99 -9.72
N ALA A 72 9.48 1.32 -10.56
CA ALA A 72 10.85 0.82 -10.43
C ALA A 72 11.56 1.51 -9.25
N ASP A 73 11.39 2.83 -9.09
CA ASP A 73 11.88 3.60 -7.94
C ASP A 73 11.32 3.05 -6.62
N LEU A 74 10.02 2.71 -6.59
CA LEU A 74 9.42 2.07 -5.41
C LEU A 74 10.09 0.72 -5.10
N ILE A 75 10.40 -0.10 -6.10
CA ILE A 75 11.11 -1.38 -5.87
C ILE A 75 12.56 -1.14 -5.41
N ASP A 76 13.29 -0.20 -6.02
CA ASP A 76 14.68 0.12 -5.63
C ASP A 76 14.76 0.73 -4.21
N VAL A 77 13.73 1.48 -3.77
CA VAL A 77 13.59 1.96 -2.36
C VAL A 77 13.26 0.81 -1.40
N LEU A 78 12.35 -0.10 -1.77
CA LEU A 78 11.95 -1.22 -0.91
C LEU A 78 13.00 -2.34 -0.81
N CYS A 79 13.79 -2.55 -1.87
CA CYS A 79 14.72 -3.67 -1.99
C CYS A 79 16.19 -3.19 -1.96
N VAL A 80 16.58 -2.54 -0.87
CA VAL A 80 17.93 -1.97 -0.67
C VAL A 80 19.03 -3.03 -0.73
N SER A 81 18.75 -4.26 -0.30
CA SER A 81 19.69 -5.39 -0.40
C SER A 81 18.96 -6.74 -0.51
N GLU A 82 19.71 -7.83 -0.64
CA GLU A 82 19.16 -9.19 -0.54
C GLU A 82 18.69 -9.53 0.89
N ASP A 83 19.35 -8.96 1.91
CA ASP A 83 19.11 -9.21 3.33
C ASP A 83 18.05 -8.27 3.97
N VAL A 84 17.67 -7.19 3.26
CA VAL A 84 16.66 -6.20 3.69
C VAL A 84 15.75 -5.90 2.51
N ARG A 85 14.62 -6.61 2.43
CA ARG A 85 13.60 -6.45 1.38
C ARG A 85 12.27 -7.13 1.73
N PRO A 86 11.14 -6.71 1.12
CA PRO A 86 9.90 -7.48 1.14
C PRO A 86 10.09 -8.95 0.72
N ALA A 87 9.41 -9.86 1.41
CA ALA A 87 9.32 -11.25 0.98
C ALA A 87 8.58 -11.36 -0.37
N VAL A 88 7.52 -10.56 -0.58
CA VAL A 88 6.79 -10.42 -1.86
C VAL A 88 6.31 -8.99 -2.04
N ILE A 89 6.35 -8.48 -3.27
CA ILE A 89 5.68 -7.24 -3.68
C ILE A 89 4.55 -7.59 -4.66
N GLY A 90 3.30 -7.29 -4.32
CA GLY A 90 2.14 -7.44 -5.19
C GLY A 90 1.65 -6.10 -5.69
N PHE A 91 1.67 -5.85 -7.01
CA PHE A 91 1.04 -4.67 -7.62
C PHE A 91 -0.39 -4.98 -8.07
N ASP A 92 -1.36 -4.42 -7.35
CA ASP A 92 -2.78 -4.41 -7.67
C ASP A 92 -3.08 -3.29 -8.69
N ILE A 93 -2.35 -3.32 -9.80
CA ILE A 93 -2.34 -2.28 -10.84
C ILE A 93 -2.21 -2.96 -12.21
N LEU A 94 -3.09 -2.61 -13.14
CA LEU A 94 -3.10 -3.17 -14.49
C LEU A 94 -2.08 -2.45 -15.40
N PHE A 95 -0.88 -3.01 -15.49
CA PHE A 95 0.18 -2.51 -16.40
C PHE A 95 -0.03 -2.95 -17.86
N SER A 96 -1.19 -2.69 -18.43
CA SER A 96 -1.50 -3.01 -19.82
C SER A 96 -0.84 -2.05 -20.82
N SER A 97 -0.54 -2.56 -22.03
CA SER A 97 0.12 -1.85 -23.15
C SER A 97 1.49 -1.21 -22.85
N ASP A 98 2.25 -0.87 -23.89
CA ASP A 98 3.48 -0.10 -23.74
C ASP A 98 3.14 1.39 -23.57
N LYS A 99 3.82 2.07 -22.65
CA LYS A 99 3.67 3.49 -22.31
C LYS A 99 4.89 4.32 -22.74
N SER A 100 6.09 3.84 -22.42
CA SER A 100 7.36 4.53 -22.61
C SER A 100 8.49 3.52 -22.67
N VAL A 101 9.18 3.44 -23.81
CA VAL A 101 10.23 2.44 -24.08
C VAL A 101 11.34 2.44 -23.00
N ALA A 102 11.62 3.60 -22.38
CA ALA A 102 12.59 3.71 -21.30
C ALA A 102 12.05 3.15 -19.97
N GLY A 103 10.93 3.69 -19.47
CA GLY A 103 10.36 3.30 -18.17
C GLY A 103 9.82 1.87 -18.15
N ASP A 104 9.24 1.42 -19.26
CA ASP A 104 8.76 0.04 -19.43
C ASP A 104 9.93 -0.95 -19.40
N LYS A 105 11.04 -0.60 -20.06
CA LYS A 105 12.26 -1.40 -20.00
C LYS A 105 12.80 -1.42 -18.56
N ARG A 106 12.97 -0.26 -17.91
CA ARG A 106 13.52 -0.20 -16.55
C ARG A 106 12.66 -0.96 -15.55
N PHE A 107 11.33 -0.82 -15.59
CA PHE A 107 10.45 -1.51 -14.66
C PHE A 107 10.50 -3.03 -14.83
N ALA A 108 10.53 -3.53 -16.07
CA ALA A 108 10.74 -4.95 -16.34
C ALA A 108 12.11 -5.46 -15.86
N GLU A 109 13.21 -4.73 -16.14
CA GLU A 109 14.57 -5.09 -15.68
C GLU A 109 14.67 -5.09 -14.13
N THR A 110 14.04 -4.12 -13.48
CA THR A 110 14.00 -4.01 -12.00
C THR A 110 13.19 -5.14 -11.37
N CYS A 111 12.11 -5.58 -12.02
CA CYS A 111 11.35 -6.76 -11.59
C CYS A 111 12.15 -8.07 -11.76
N ALA A 112 12.83 -8.23 -12.90
CA ALA A 112 13.62 -9.42 -13.23
C ALA A 112 14.84 -9.62 -12.29
N LYS A 113 15.34 -8.54 -11.67
CA LYS A 113 16.38 -8.52 -10.63
C LYS A 113 15.97 -9.31 -9.39
N PHE A 114 14.85 -8.93 -8.74
CA PHE A 114 14.50 -9.44 -7.41
C PHE A 114 13.56 -10.66 -7.39
N LYS A 115 12.80 -10.90 -8.49
CA LYS A 115 11.98 -12.12 -8.76
C LYS A 115 10.90 -12.48 -7.72
N ASN A 116 10.62 -11.59 -6.78
CA ASN A 116 9.58 -11.67 -5.75
C ASN A 116 8.38 -10.75 -6.05
N ILE A 117 8.26 -10.25 -7.29
CA ILE A 117 7.18 -9.35 -7.72
C ILE A 117 6.05 -10.13 -8.41
N ILE A 118 4.81 -9.85 -8.00
CA ILE A 118 3.56 -10.29 -8.63
C ILE A 118 2.83 -9.06 -9.19
N THR A 119 2.34 -9.13 -10.44
CA THR A 119 1.60 -8.04 -11.09
C THR A 119 0.18 -8.45 -11.46
N GLY A 120 -0.76 -7.50 -11.34
CA GLY A 120 -2.16 -7.70 -11.71
C GLY A 120 -2.38 -7.87 -13.21
N PHE A 121 -3.32 -8.75 -13.57
CA PHE A 121 -3.99 -8.77 -14.87
C PHE A 121 -5.52 -8.85 -14.68
N SER A 122 -6.33 -8.74 -15.73
CA SER A 122 -7.79 -8.92 -15.60
C SER A 122 -8.44 -9.67 -16.77
N TYR A 123 -9.61 -10.24 -16.49
CA TYR A 123 -10.51 -10.84 -17.49
C TYR A 123 -11.72 -9.92 -17.76
N THR A 124 -12.02 -9.64 -19.02
CA THR A 124 -13.27 -8.98 -19.43
C THR A 124 -14.40 -10.00 -19.40
N PHE A 125 -15.30 -9.92 -18.42
CA PHE A 125 -16.52 -10.76 -18.41
C PHE A 125 -17.63 -10.12 -19.26
N PRO A 126 -18.43 -10.89 -20.02
CA PRO A 126 -18.42 -12.35 -20.14
C PRO A 126 -17.53 -12.89 -21.29
N THR A 127 -16.77 -12.06 -22.01
CA THR A 127 -15.99 -12.50 -23.20
C THR A 127 -14.77 -13.36 -22.86
N LEU A 128 -14.29 -13.32 -21.61
CA LEU A 128 -13.06 -13.95 -21.11
C LEU A 128 -11.78 -13.48 -21.84
N GLU A 129 -11.84 -12.33 -22.49
CA GLU A 129 -10.67 -11.65 -23.04
C GLU A 129 -9.75 -11.17 -21.90
N LYS A 130 -8.44 -11.15 -22.13
CA LYS A 130 -7.45 -10.83 -21.10
C LYS A 130 -6.78 -9.49 -21.34
N VAL A 131 -6.83 -8.62 -20.34
CA VAL A 131 -5.98 -7.44 -20.21
C VAL A 131 -4.73 -7.89 -19.46
N LEU A 132 -3.72 -8.33 -20.20
CA LEU A 132 -2.42 -8.73 -19.67
C LEU A 132 -1.48 -7.53 -19.44
N PRO A 133 -0.49 -7.66 -18.54
CA PRO A 133 0.68 -6.79 -18.54
C PRO A 133 1.39 -6.75 -19.90
N TYR A 134 2.15 -5.68 -20.14
CA TYR A 134 2.98 -5.57 -21.34
C TYR A 134 4.08 -6.64 -21.40
N ASP A 135 4.58 -6.86 -22.61
CA ASP A 135 5.23 -8.10 -23.03
C ASP A 135 6.56 -8.37 -22.30
N ALA A 136 7.30 -7.32 -21.93
CA ALA A 136 8.52 -7.43 -21.14
C ALA A 136 8.25 -7.71 -19.65
N LEU A 137 7.16 -7.19 -19.07
CA LEU A 137 6.80 -7.44 -17.68
C LEU A 137 6.27 -8.87 -17.48
N LEU A 138 5.49 -9.39 -18.44
CA LEU A 138 5.04 -10.79 -18.47
C LEU A 138 6.19 -11.81 -18.39
N ARG A 139 7.40 -11.44 -18.84
CA ARG A 139 8.61 -12.28 -18.77
C ARG A 139 9.43 -12.08 -17.49
N SER A 140 9.07 -11.09 -16.67
CA SER A 140 9.89 -10.58 -15.55
C SER A 140 9.22 -10.71 -14.19
N THR A 141 7.89 -10.86 -14.13
CA THR A 141 7.12 -11.01 -12.88
C THR A 141 6.28 -12.30 -12.87
N GLY A 142 5.87 -12.75 -11.69
CA GLY A 142 4.67 -13.58 -11.58
C GLY A 142 3.42 -12.71 -11.81
N TYR A 143 2.27 -13.32 -12.08
CA TYR A 143 1.03 -12.57 -12.30
C TYR A 143 -0.21 -13.35 -11.85
N GLY A 144 -1.24 -12.61 -11.44
CA GLY A 144 -2.53 -13.15 -11.01
C GLY A 144 -3.68 -12.17 -11.31
N PHE A 145 -4.91 -12.66 -11.49
CA PHE A 145 -6.01 -11.79 -11.91
C PHE A 145 -6.64 -11.03 -10.73
N VAL A 146 -6.75 -9.70 -10.86
CA VAL A 146 -7.21 -8.80 -9.79
C VAL A 146 -8.74 -8.84 -9.64
N ASN A 147 -9.48 -8.95 -10.75
CA ASN A 147 -10.94 -8.98 -10.77
C ASN A 147 -11.52 -10.35 -10.38
N SER A 148 -11.05 -10.85 -9.24
CA SER A 148 -11.43 -12.09 -8.58
C SER A 148 -12.42 -11.89 -7.44
N LEU A 149 -12.66 -10.65 -6.98
CA LEU A 149 -13.57 -10.34 -5.89
C LEU A 149 -15.02 -10.47 -6.36
N MET A 150 -15.79 -11.35 -5.72
CA MET A 150 -17.17 -11.66 -6.13
C MET A 150 -18.18 -10.92 -5.24
N LYS A 151 -19.03 -10.10 -5.87
CA LYS A 151 -20.18 -9.46 -5.21
C LYS A 151 -21.37 -10.43 -5.29
N GLU A 152 -21.93 -10.80 -4.14
CA GLU A 152 -23.19 -11.56 -4.07
C GLU A 152 -24.40 -10.68 -4.47
N ASP A 153 -25.59 -11.27 -4.52
CA ASP A 153 -26.85 -10.58 -4.86
C ASP A 153 -27.19 -9.38 -3.93
N ASP A 154 -26.62 -9.34 -2.71
CA ASP A 154 -26.75 -8.20 -1.78
C ASP A 154 -25.66 -7.13 -1.93
N GLY A 155 -24.75 -7.31 -2.90
CA GLY A 155 -23.66 -6.38 -3.22
C GLY A 155 -22.42 -6.50 -2.32
N ILE A 156 -22.42 -7.41 -1.35
CA ILE A 156 -21.34 -7.64 -0.40
C ILE A 156 -20.35 -8.68 -0.94
N VAL A 157 -19.05 -8.49 -0.68
CA VAL A 157 -18.00 -9.46 -1.06
C VAL A 157 -17.72 -10.42 0.09
N ARG A 158 -18.12 -11.70 -0.06
CA ARG A 158 -17.81 -12.79 0.90
C ARG A 158 -16.82 -13.81 0.33
N SER A 159 -16.82 -13.97 -0.99
CA SER A 159 -15.99 -14.91 -1.73
C SER A 159 -15.07 -14.21 -2.72
N SER A 160 -14.03 -14.94 -3.12
CA SER A 160 -13.15 -14.57 -4.21
C SER A 160 -12.85 -15.81 -5.05
N LEU A 161 -12.74 -15.64 -6.37
CA LEU A 161 -12.13 -16.66 -7.21
C LEU A 161 -10.68 -16.86 -6.77
N LEU A 162 -10.32 -18.08 -6.39
CA LEU A 162 -8.94 -18.45 -6.12
C LEU A 162 -8.18 -18.68 -7.43
N TYR A 163 -8.85 -19.25 -8.42
CA TYR A 163 -8.26 -19.54 -9.73
C TYR A 163 -9.28 -19.50 -10.87
N PHE A 164 -8.78 -19.51 -12.10
CA PHE A 164 -9.54 -19.71 -13.32
C PHE A 164 -8.80 -20.71 -14.23
N ASP A 165 -9.51 -21.72 -14.73
CA ASP A 165 -8.94 -22.74 -15.61
C ASP A 165 -9.20 -22.38 -17.08
N GLU A 166 -8.14 -22.06 -17.82
CA GLU A 166 -8.23 -21.65 -19.22
C GLU A 166 -8.37 -22.86 -20.15
N ALA A 167 -8.90 -22.62 -21.36
CA ALA A 167 -8.92 -23.60 -22.44
C ALA A 167 -7.49 -24.16 -22.68
N GLY A 168 -7.38 -25.49 -22.75
CA GLY A 168 -6.10 -26.20 -22.73
C GLY A 168 -5.66 -26.67 -21.32
N GLY A 169 -6.44 -26.39 -20.27
CA GLY A 169 -6.18 -26.87 -18.90
C GLY A 169 -5.14 -26.04 -18.15
N ILE A 170 -4.95 -24.77 -18.53
CA ILE A 170 -3.95 -23.89 -17.91
C ILE A 170 -4.61 -23.13 -16.75
N ARG A 171 -4.24 -23.48 -15.51
CA ARG A 171 -4.72 -22.76 -14.32
C ARG A 171 -4.03 -21.40 -14.17
N ARG A 172 -4.81 -20.35 -13.94
CA ARG A 172 -4.34 -19.03 -13.47
C ARG A 172 -4.83 -18.81 -12.06
N MET A 173 -3.95 -18.37 -11.15
CA MET A 173 -4.36 -17.93 -9.82
C MET A 173 -4.91 -16.50 -9.88
N SER A 174 -5.79 -16.13 -8.96
CA SER A 174 -6.10 -14.74 -8.69
C SER A 174 -4.90 -14.01 -8.08
N PHE A 175 -4.94 -12.68 -8.04
CA PHE A 175 -3.85 -11.86 -7.53
C PHE A 175 -3.47 -12.22 -6.09
N GLY A 176 -4.44 -12.27 -5.17
CA GLY A 176 -4.21 -12.71 -3.79
C GLY A 176 -3.67 -14.15 -3.68
N GLY A 177 -4.19 -15.07 -4.51
CA GLY A 177 -3.67 -16.44 -4.59
C GLY A 177 -2.22 -16.52 -5.09
N ALA A 178 -1.85 -15.71 -6.08
CA ALA A 178 -0.49 -15.64 -6.63
C ALA A 178 0.51 -15.00 -5.64
N VAL A 179 0.11 -13.96 -4.92
CA VAL A 179 0.92 -13.34 -3.85
C VAL A 179 1.16 -14.32 -2.70
N TYR A 180 0.12 -15.01 -2.22
CA TYR A 180 0.27 -16.07 -1.22
C TYR A 180 1.16 -17.21 -1.72
N ALA A 181 0.97 -17.67 -2.97
CA ALA A 181 1.82 -18.70 -3.57
C ALA A 181 3.31 -18.32 -3.51
N LYS A 182 3.62 -17.08 -3.89
CA LYS A 182 5.00 -16.57 -3.93
C LYS A 182 5.59 -16.36 -2.54
N TYR A 183 4.79 -15.93 -1.57
CA TYR A 183 5.26 -15.79 -0.19
C TYR A 183 5.61 -17.15 0.41
N MET A 184 4.74 -18.16 0.19
CA MET A 184 4.99 -19.53 0.62
C MET A 184 6.28 -20.10 -0.01
N GLU A 185 6.47 -19.89 -1.32
CA GLU A 185 7.72 -20.24 -2.04
C GLU A 185 8.95 -19.61 -1.37
N VAL A 186 8.92 -18.30 -1.09
CA VAL A 186 10.03 -17.54 -0.49
C VAL A 186 10.36 -18.03 0.93
N ILE A 187 9.36 -18.37 1.75
CA ILE A 187 9.59 -18.94 3.10
C ILE A 187 9.84 -20.47 3.09
N GLY A 188 10.10 -21.07 1.92
CA GLY A 188 10.46 -22.48 1.78
C GLY A 188 9.31 -23.46 2.07
N ARG A 189 8.06 -23.07 1.80
CA ARG A 189 6.86 -23.88 2.04
C ARG A 189 6.03 -24.07 0.77
N ASN A 190 5.31 -25.18 0.71
CA ASN A 190 4.31 -25.38 -0.34
C ASN A 190 3.05 -24.56 -0.01
N ALA A 191 2.54 -23.81 -0.97
CA ALA A 191 1.22 -23.19 -0.88
C ALA A 191 0.14 -24.29 -0.84
N VAL A 192 -0.79 -24.18 0.11
CA VAL A 192 -1.93 -25.10 0.26
C VAL A 192 -3.22 -24.29 0.19
N TYR A 193 -4.23 -24.86 -0.47
CA TYR A 193 -5.52 -24.23 -0.72
C TYR A 193 -6.64 -25.18 -0.32
N TYR A 194 -7.56 -24.71 0.53
CA TYR A 194 -8.72 -25.46 0.99
C TYR A 194 -9.97 -24.83 0.36
N THR A 195 -10.44 -25.44 -0.72
CA THR A 195 -11.54 -24.98 -1.59
C THR A 195 -12.19 -26.18 -2.28
N ASP A 196 -13.50 -26.14 -2.53
CA ASP A 196 -14.21 -27.13 -3.36
C ASP A 196 -14.60 -26.48 -4.69
N GLY A 197 -13.67 -26.50 -5.64
CA GLY A 197 -13.76 -25.73 -6.89
C GLY A 197 -12.90 -24.47 -6.85
N ASN A 198 -13.26 -23.48 -7.67
CA ASN A 198 -12.43 -22.31 -7.97
C ASN A 198 -12.86 -21.00 -7.30
N GLU A 199 -14.05 -20.98 -6.70
CA GLU A 199 -14.54 -19.91 -5.81
C GLU A 199 -14.27 -20.29 -4.35
N MET A 200 -13.92 -19.29 -3.53
CA MET A 200 -13.44 -19.48 -2.17
C MET A 200 -14.01 -18.39 -1.26
N GLU A 201 -14.90 -18.76 -0.33
CA GLU A 201 -15.27 -17.92 0.80
C GLU A 201 -14.08 -17.74 1.75
N PHE A 202 -13.92 -16.56 2.35
CA PHE A 202 -12.76 -16.27 3.20
C PHE A 202 -13.11 -15.41 4.42
N LYS A 203 -12.50 -15.72 5.56
CA LYS A 203 -12.72 -14.95 6.78
C LYS A 203 -11.88 -13.67 6.80
N TYR A 204 -12.53 -12.54 6.49
CA TYR A 204 -12.02 -11.21 6.84
C TYR A 204 -11.49 -11.15 8.28
N THR A 205 -10.32 -10.54 8.45
CA THR A 205 -9.69 -10.32 9.76
C THR A 205 -9.61 -8.84 10.12
N GLY A 206 -9.27 -7.97 9.17
CA GLY A 206 -9.29 -6.52 9.35
C GLY A 206 -10.50 -5.85 8.68
N ALA A 207 -11.02 -4.79 9.31
CA ALA A 207 -11.91 -3.80 8.71
C ALA A 207 -11.15 -2.84 7.76
N ALA A 208 -11.85 -1.88 7.16
CA ALA A 208 -11.21 -0.88 6.28
C ALA A 208 -10.17 -0.07 7.07
N GLY A 209 -8.94 0.03 6.57
CA GLY A 209 -7.82 0.68 7.27
C GLY A 209 -7.13 -0.11 8.39
N ASP A 210 -7.57 -1.34 8.76
CA ASP A 210 -6.97 -2.12 9.86
C ASP A 210 -5.58 -2.74 9.53
N TYR A 211 -5.18 -2.79 8.25
CA TYR A 211 -3.83 -3.23 7.87
C TYR A 211 -2.84 -2.07 7.98
N GLU A 212 -1.59 -2.36 8.35
CA GLU A 212 -0.53 -1.35 8.39
C GLU A 212 -0.33 -0.77 6.97
N ASN A 213 -0.58 0.53 6.82
CA ASN A 213 -0.64 1.17 5.51
C ASN A 213 0.09 2.51 5.46
N PHE A 214 0.71 2.78 4.31
CA PHE A 214 1.63 3.88 4.07
C PHE A 214 1.32 4.52 2.73
N SER A 215 1.36 5.85 2.62
CA SER A 215 1.19 6.55 1.34
C SER A 215 2.41 6.32 0.44
N MET A 216 2.19 6.01 -0.84
CA MET A 216 3.27 5.71 -1.78
C MET A 216 4.25 6.88 -1.96
N ALA A 217 3.76 8.12 -1.86
CA ALA A 217 4.62 9.30 -1.88
C ALA A 217 5.59 9.37 -0.68
N ASP A 218 5.17 8.99 0.54
CA ASP A 218 6.04 8.99 1.72
C ASP A 218 7.11 7.90 1.66
N VAL A 219 6.78 6.73 1.09
CA VAL A 219 7.78 5.68 0.83
C VAL A 219 8.81 6.17 -0.19
N LEU A 220 8.38 6.72 -1.32
CA LEU A 220 9.28 7.25 -2.36
C LEU A 220 10.15 8.43 -1.90
N GLN A 221 9.67 9.24 -0.95
CA GLN A 221 10.46 10.32 -0.33
C GLN A 221 11.46 9.83 0.73
N GLY A 222 11.41 8.56 1.12
CA GLY A 222 12.23 8.01 2.21
C GLY A 222 11.75 8.40 3.62
N ASN A 223 10.49 8.87 3.74
CA ASN A 223 9.86 9.14 5.04
C ASN A 223 9.55 7.84 5.81
N VAL A 224 9.47 6.71 5.10
CA VAL A 224 9.38 5.34 5.65
C VAL A 224 10.65 4.57 5.31
N GLN A 225 11.22 3.86 6.28
CA GLN A 225 12.47 3.11 6.12
C GLN A 225 12.23 1.73 5.47
N ALA A 226 13.18 1.23 4.68
CA ALA A 226 13.04 -0.04 3.96
C ALA A 226 12.93 -1.24 4.91
N GLU A 227 13.58 -1.15 6.08
CA GLU A 227 13.54 -2.11 7.18
C GLU A 227 12.12 -2.32 7.72
N GLU A 228 11.22 -1.34 7.57
CA GLU A 228 9.80 -1.46 7.97
C GLU A 228 9.03 -2.42 7.06
N PHE A 229 9.57 -2.79 5.89
CA PHE A 229 8.98 -3.73 4.95
C PHE A 229 9.71 -5.07 4.85
N ASP A 230 10.77 -5.27 5.65
CA ASP A 230 11.60 -6.47 5.58
C ASP A 230 10.81 -7.75 5.91
N ASN A 231 11.00 -8.80 5.10
CA ASN A 231 10.33 -10.09 5.25
C ASN A 231 8.77 -10.02 5.28
N CYS A 232 8.18 -8.92 4.80
CA CYS A 232 6.74 -8.70 4.69
C CYS A 232 6.17 -9.04 3.31
N ILE A 233 4.85 -9.24 3.26
CA ILE A 233 4.05 -9.16 2.04
C ILE A 233 3.64 -7.69 1.89
N VAL A 234 4.12 -7.05 0.82
CA VAL A 234 3.77 -5.66 0.49
C VAL A 234 2.79 -5.66 -0.68
N LEU A 235 1.63 -5.07 -0.49
CA LEU A 235 0.66 -4.82 -1.56
C LEU A 235 0.72 -3.35 -1.97
N VAL A 236 0.70 -3.07 -3.27
CA VAL A 236 0.69 -1.71 -3.84
C VAL A 236 -0.59 -1.56 -4.65
N GLY A 237 -1.48 -0.64 -4.27
CA GLY A 237 -2.80 -0.49 -4.88
C GLY A 237 -3.42 0.89 -4.65
N VAL A 238 -4.55 1.15 -5.31
CA VAL A 238 -5.21 2.47 -5.26
C VAL A 238 -6.21 2.55 -4.11
N CYS A 239 -6.13 3.61 -3.31
CA CYS A 239 -7.02 3.88 -2.18
C CYS A 239 -7.36 5.37 -2.11
N ALA A 240 -7.96 5.88 -3.19
CA ALA A 240 -8.25 7.30 -3.41
C ALA A 240 -9.75 7.54 -3.62
N THR A 241 -10.26 8.68 -3.16
CA THR A 241 -11.69 8.96 -3.06
C THR A 241 -12.36 8.96 -4.43
N GLY A 242 -13.35 8.09 -4.64
CA GLY A 242 -14.14 8.03 -5.88
C GLY A 242 -13.52 7.17 -6.99
N MET A 243 -12.47 6.40 -6.68
CA MET A 243 -11.99 5.32 -7.55
C MET A 243 -12.99 4.15 -7.53
N SER A 244 -13.12 3.43 -8.64
CA SER A 244 -14.14 2.36 -8.79
C SER A 244 -13.80 1.02 -8.10
N ASP A 245 -12.81 1.02 -7.20
CA ASP A 245 -12.27 -0.15 -6.50
C ASP A 245 -12.78 -0.26 -5.05
N GLU A 246 -13.96 0.32 -4.77
CA GLU A 246 -14.56 0.36 -3.43
C GLU A 246 -15.73 -0.65 -3.31
N TYR A 247 -15.72 -1.44 -2.23
CA TYR A 247 -16.62 -2.57 -2.03
C TYR A 247 -17.23 -2.58 -0.62
N PHE A 248 -18.45 -3.10 -0.46
CA PHE A 248 -19.03 -3.39 0.86
C PHE A 248 -18.64 -4.79 1.33
N VAL A 249 -18.34 -4.93 2.62
CA VAL A 249 -17.80 -6.16 3.22
C VAL A 249 -18.60 -6.59 4.47
N PRO A 250 -18.54 -7.87 4.88
CA PRO A 250 -19.29 -8.36 6.05
C PRO A 250 -18.94 -7.69 7.39
N VAL A 251 -17.67 -7.31 7.57
CA VAL A 251 -17.11 -6.80 8.84
C VAL A 251 -17.61 -5.40 9.16
N ASP A 252 -17.64 -4.53 8.15
CA ASP A 252 -18.17 -3.17 8.24
C ASP A 252 -19.03 -2.90 7.02
N ARG A 253 -20.31 -2.62 7.27
CA ARG A 253 -21.32 -2.26 6.28
C ARG A 253 -21.61 -0.75 6.24
N SER A 254 -20.89 0.04 7.03
CA SER A 254 -21.01 1.50 7.13
C SER A 254 -19.89 2.25 6.39
N ALA A 255 -18.73 1.61 6.23
CA ALA A 255 -17.65 2.03 5.33
C ALA A 255 -17.54 1.08 4.12
N GLN A 256 -16.92 1.56 3.05
CA GLN A 256 -16.42 0.73 1.95
C GLN A 256 -14.94 0.38 2.20
N MET A 257 -14.49 -0.75 1.66
CA MET A 257 -13.11 -1.23 1.71
C MET A 257 -12.53 -1.26 0.28
N TYR A 258 -11.25 -0.91 0.12
CA TYR A 258 -10.57 -0.95 -1.18
C TYR A 258 -10.21 -2.38 -1.59
N GLY A 259 -10.16 -2.68 -2.89
CA GLY A 259 -9.86 -4.00 -3.43
C GLY A 259 -8.53 -4.58 -2.92
N VAL A 260 -7.50 -3.75 -2.81
CA VAL A 260 -6.20 -4.12 -2.22
C VAL A 260 -6.28 -4.52 -0.73
N GLU A 261 -7.19 -3.92 0.04
CA GLU A 261 -7.45 -4.29 1.45
C GLU A 261 -8.29 -5.59 1.56
N ILE A 262 -9.11 -5.88 0.56
CA ILE A 262 -9.78 -7.18 0.43
C ILE A 262 -8.77 -8.26 0.03
N HIS A 263 -7.83 -7.96 -0.88
CA HIS A 263 -6.74 -8.87 -1.22
C HIS A 263 -5.82 -9.14 -0.03
N ALA A 264 -5.55 -8.16 0.84
CA ALA A 264 -4.88 -8.38 2.13
C ALA A 264 -5.65 -9.37 3.02
N ASN A 265 -6.98 -9.23 3.13
CA ASN A 265 -7.84 -10.18 3.85
C ASN A 265 -7.87 -11.59 3.24
N VAL A 266 -7.87 -11.72 1.90
CA VAL A 266 -7.75 -13.02 1.21
C VAL A 266 -6.41 -13.69 1.52
N ILE A 267 -5.30 -12.93 1.49
CA ILE A 267 -3.96 -13.44 1.80
C ILE A 267 -3.86 -13.85 3.28
N GLN A 268 -4.39 -13.05 4.21
CA GLN A 268 -4.41 -13.43 5.63
C GLN A 268 -5.25 -14.71 5.87
N ALA A 269 -6.42 -14.83 5.22
CA ALA A 269 -7.23 -16.04 5.32
C ALA A 269 -6.51 -17.29 4.76
N LEU A 270 -5.74 -17.15 3.68
CA LEU A 270 -4.91 -18.23 3.12
C LEU A 270 -3.75 -18.62 4.07
N LEU A 271 -3.06 -17.64 4.67
CA LEU A 271 -1.97 -17.88 5.63
C LEU A 271 -2.44 -18.58 6.92
N GLU A 272 -3.66 -18.27 7.37
CA GLU A 272 -4.23 -18.80 8.60
C GLU A 272 -5.11 -20.06 8.40
N ASN A 273 -5.29 -20.51 7.15
CA ASN A 273 -6.23 -21.57 6.75
C ASN A 273 -7.67 -21.29 7.21
N LYS A 274 -8.13 -20.05 7.04
CA LYS A 274 -9.50 -19.57 7.33
C LYS A 274 -10.31 -19.30 6.06
N THR A 275 -10.05 -20.10 5.02
CA THR A 275 -10.96 -20.24 3.88
C THR A 275 -12.12 -21.14 4.29
N LEU A 276 -13.28 -20.96 3.67
CA LEU A 276 -14.50 -21.68 3.99
C LEU A 276 -14.96 -22.46 2.75
N MET A 277 -15.39 -23.70 2.99
CA MET A 277 -16.05 -24.55 1.99
C MET A 277 -17.54 -24.57 2.30
N GLU A 278 -18.41 -24.47 1.29
CA GLU A 278 -19.84 -24.64 1.53
C GLU A 278 -20.16 -26.06 2.05
N LEU A 279 -20.93 -26.17 3.11
CA LEU A 279 -21.40 -27.47 3.58
C LEU A 279 -22.42 -28.02 2.54
N PRO A 280 -22.21 -29.21 1.95
CA PRO A 280 -23.04 -29.69 0.84
C PRO A 280 -24.53 -29.66 1.18
N ALA A 281 -25.36 -29.08 0.32
CA ALA A 281 -26.77 -28.76 0.60
C ALA A 281 -27.61 -29.98 1.07
N VAL A 282 -27.25 -31.20 0.65
CA VAL A 282 -27.85 -32.45 1.16
C VAL A 282 -27.56 -32.66 2.65
N LEU A 283 -26.34 -32.37 3.10
CA LEU A 283 -25.89 -32.56 4.48
C LEU A 283 -26.51 -31.52 5.42
N ASP A 284 -26.56 -30.24 5.04
CA ASP A 284 -27.30 -29.24 5.84
C ASP A 284 -28.81 -29.52 5.86
N GLY A 285 -29.38 -29.95 4.73
CA GLY A 285 -30.76 -30.44 4.66
C GLY A 285 -31.03 -31.61 5.62
N LEU A 286 -30.13 -32.60 5.69
CA LEU A 286 -30.20 -33.71 6.65
C LEU A 286 -30.08 -33.21 8.10
N ILE A 287 -29.19 -32.26 8.37
CA ILE A 287 -29.02 -31.65 9.70
C ILE A 287 -30.29 -30.92 10.15
N ALA A 288 -30.89 -30.09 9.28
CA ALA A 288 -32.15 -29.40 9.54
C ALA A 288 -33.30 -30.39 9.77
N LEU A 289 -33.37 -31.45 8.96
CA LEU A 289 -34.35 -32.54 9.12
C LEU A 289 -34.19 -33.27 10.45
N ILE A 290 -32.96 -33.59 10.89
CA ILE A 290 -32.71 -34.33 12.13
C ILE A 290 -33.13 -33.49 13.35
N ILE A 291 -32.78 -32.20 13.39
CA ILE A 291 -33.19 -31.29 14.47
C ILE A 291 -34.73 -31.22 14.54
N VAL A 292 -35.39 -31.03 13.41
CA VAL A 292 -36.85 -30.95 13.32
C VAL A 292 -37.53 -32.27 13.70
N LEU A 293 -36.99 -33.41 13.27
CA LEU A 293 -37.50 -34.74 13.63
C LEU A 293 -37.41 -34.98 15.14
N VAL A 294 -36.27 -34.67 15.76
CA VAL A 294 -36.07 -34.78 17.21
C VAL A 294 -37.06 -33.88 17.97
N LEU A 295 -37.23 -32.62 17.53
CA LEU A 295 -38.19 -31.70 18.13
C LEU A 295 -39.64 -32.20 18.02
N VAL A 296 -40.04 -32.72 16.85
CA VAL A 296 -41.40 -33.28 16.62
C VAL A 296 -41.66 -34.50 17.52
N LEU A 297 -40.72 -35.44 17.62
CA LEU A 297 -40.85 -36.64 18.45
C LEU A 297 -40.95 -36.30 19.94
N ILE A 298 -40.17 -35.32 20.40
CA ILE A 298 -40.18 -34.84 21.79
C ILE A 298 -41.48 -34.08 22.10
N CYS A 299 -41.99 -33.25 21.19
CA CYS A 299 -43.19 -32.43 21.41
C CYS A 299 -44.50 -33.25 21.56
N GLU A 300 -44.57 -34.50 21.08
CA GLU A 300 -45.80 -35.31 21.13
C GLU A 300 -46.43 -35.46 22.53
N ASN A 301 -45.59 -35.53 23.56
CA ASN A 301 -45.95 -35.89 24.94
C ASN A 301 -45.69 -34.77 25.99
N LEU A 302 -45.26 -33.59 25.56
CA LEU A 302 -44.81 -32.51 26.45
C LEU A 302 -45.88 -31.47 26.81
N SER A 303 -45.63 -30.72 27.89
CA SER A 303 -46.43 -29.55 28.28
C SER A 303 -46.13 -28.34 27.39
N THR A 304 -47.05 -27.38 27.30
CA THR A 304 -46.88 -26.14 26.51
C THR A 304 -45.60 -25.38 26.87
N VAL A 305 -45.25 -25.30 28.16
CA VAL A 305 -44.01 -24.67 28.63
C VAL A 305 -42.78 -25.47 28.18
N SER A 306 -42.85 -26.80 28.26
CA SER A 306 -41.75 -27.68 27.86
C SER A 306 -41.51 -27.63 26.34
N VAL A 307 -42.56 -27.46 25.53
CA VAL A 307 -42.43 -27.23 24.08
C VAL A 307 -41.67 -25.93 23.79
N ILE A 308 -42.00 -24.84 24.47
CA ILE A 308 -41.30 -23.54 24.32
C ILE A 308 -39.81 -23.68 24.69
N VAL A 309 -39.51 -24.36 25.81
CA VAL A 309 -38.13 -24.64 26.22
C VAL A 309 -37.39 -25.49 25.17
N MET A 310 -37.99 -26.58 24.67
CA MET A 310 -37.34 -27.44 23.67
C MET A 310 -37.14 -26.76 22.31
N SER A 311 -38.08 -25.94 21.83
CA SER A 311 -37.86 -25.10 20.64
C SER A 311 -36.72 -24.10 20.87
N SER A 312 -36.62 -23.50 22.06
CA SER A 312 -35.54 -22.56 22.42
C SER A 312 -34.18 -23.26 22.46
N VAL A 313 -34.11 -24.47 23.03
CA VAL A 313 -32.90 -25.30 23.02
C VAL A 313 -32.51 -25.72 21.60
N ALA A 314 -33.47 -26.09 20.74
CA ALA A 314 -33.20 -26.45 19.34
C ALA A 314 -32.58 -25.29 18.54
N ILE A 315 -33.06 -24.05 18.76
CA ILE A 315 -32.47 -22.83 18.18
C ILE A 315 -31.00 -22.70 18.64
N VAL A 316 -30.76 -22.69 19.95
CA VAL A 316 -29.41 -22.54 20.52
C VAL A 316 -28.46 -23.64 20.04
N VAL A 317 -28.94 -24.88 19.90
CA VAL A 317 -28.14 -26.00 19.38
C VAL A 317 -27.75 -25.81 17.91
N LYS A 318 -28.62 -25.33 17.01
CA LYS A 318 -28.19 -25.03 15.62
C LYS A 318 -27.22 -23.84 15.57
N LEU A 319 -27.42 -22.79 16.38
CA LEU A 319 -26.48 -21.67 16.44
C LEU A 319 -25.08 -22.10 16.91
N LEU A 320 -25.00 -22.89 17.99
CA LEU A 320 -23.73 -23.43 18.49
C LEU A 320 -23.08 -24.41 17.50
N MET A 321 -23.89 -25.22 16.82
CA MET A 321 -23.39 -26.16 15.80
C MET A 321 -22.90 -25.44 14.55
N GLY A 322 -23.55 -24.35 14.11
CA GLY A 322 -23.06 -23.49 13.04
C GLY A 322 -21.69 -22.88 13.39
N LEU A 323 -21.54 -22.37 14.61
CA LEU A 323 -20.24 -21.93 15.13
C LEU A 323 -19.18 -23.05 15.17
N LEU A 324 -19.56 -24.30 15.43
CA LEU A 324 -18.62 -25.44 15.38
C LEU A 324 -18.24 -25.83 13.95
N ILE A 325 -19.20 -25.85 13.02
CA ILE A 325 -19.01 -26.13 11.59
C ILE A 325 -18.11 -25.04 10.97
N PHE A 326 -18.33 -23.78 11.32
CA PHE A 326 -17.45 -22.66 10.94
C PHE A 326 -16.01 -22.86 11.42
N ASN A 327 -15.82 -23.24 12.69
CA ASN A 327 -14.48 -23.44 13.27
C ASN A 327 -13.72 -24.66 12.71
N ILE A 328 -14.36 -25.52 11.90
CA ILE A 328 -13.71 -26.59 11.12
C ILE A 328 -13.63 -26.29 9.61
N GLY A 329 -13.88 -25.04 9.20
CA GLY A 329 -13.66 -24.56 7.83
C GLY A 329 -14.86 -24.68 6.88
N PHE A 330 -16.10 -24.75 7.41
CA PHE A 330 -17.31 -24.86 6.58
C PHE A 330 -18.37 -23.79 6.89
N SER A 331 -19.04 -23.27 5.86
CA SER A 331 -20.23 -22.41 5.98
C SER A 331 -21.53 -23.24 5.89
N CYS A 332 -22.58 -22.86 6.61
CA CYS A 332 -23.88 -23.54 6.54
C CYS A 332 -25.03 -22.66 7.04
N ASN A 333 -26.18 -22.73 6.37
CA ASN A 333 -27.40 -21.98 6.68
C ASN A 333 -27.74 -22.05 8.17
N VAL A 334 -27.87 -20.91 8.85
CA VAL A 334 -28.04 -20.81 10.30
C VAL A 334 -29.52 -20.74 10.71
N LEU A 335 -30.38 -20.07 9.94
CA LEU A 335 -31.74 -19.69 10.31
C LEU A 335 -32.83 -20.72 10.00
N VAL A 336 -32.65 -21.58 9.00
CA VAL A 336 -33.68 -22.53 8.54
C VAL A 336 -34.26 -23.37 9.70
N ALA A 337 -33.39 -24.05 10.47
CA ALA A 337 -33.83 -24.90 11.57
C ALA A 337 -34.41 -24.11 12.78
N PRO A 338 -33.87 -22.94 13.18
CA PRO A 338 -34.54 -22.01 14.09
C PRO A 338 -35.96 -21.61 13.66
N VAL A 339 -36.15 -21.15 12.43
CA VAL A 339 -37.47 -20.73 11.91
C VAL A 339 -38.46 -21.90 11.95
N MET A 340 -38.05 -23.09 11.47
CA MET A 340 -38.88 -24.29 11.55
C MET A 340 -39.19 -24.70 13.00
N SER A 341 -38.25 -24.54 13.94
CA SER A 341 -38.44 -24.84 15.36
C SER A 341 -39.47 -23.93 16.03
N ILE A 342 -39.55 -22.66 15.60
CA ILE A 342 -40.58 -21.70 16.02
C ILE A 342 -41.95 -22.07 15.44
N VAL A 343 -42.02 -22.34 14.12
CA VAL A 343 -43.27 -22.71 13.43
C VAL A 343 -43.89 -23.98 14.02
N ILE A 344 -43.07 -25.03 14.22
CA ILE A 344 -43.51 -26.32 14.79
C ILE A 344 -43.96 -26.14 16.24
N GLY A 345 -43.19 -25.39 17.04
CA GLY A 345 -43.55 -25.06 18.42
C GLY A 345 -44.90 -24.34 18.49
N GLY A 346 -45.10 -23.31 17.67
CA GLY A 346 -46.37 -22.58 17.55
C GLY A 346 -47.54 -23.49 17.18
N CYS A 347 -47.39 -24.36 16.18
CA CYS A 347 -48.41 -25.32 15.78
C CYS A 347 -48.77 -26.30 16.92
N TYR A 348 -47.77 -26.78 17.67
CA TYR A 348 -48.00 -27.65 18.83
C TYR A 348 -48.67 -26.93 19.99
N ILE A 349 -48.29 -25.68 20.28
CA ILE A 349 -48.91 -24.84 21.30
C ILE A 349 -50.40 -24.63 20.97
N ILE A 350 -50.72 -24.24 19.73
CA ILE A 350 -52.10 -24.05 19.26
C ILE A 350 -52.88 -25.36 19.39
N SER A 351 -52.34 -26.48 18.89
CA SER A 351 -53.01 -27.79 18.96
C SER A 351 -53.26 -28.27 20.41
N ASN A 352 -52.33 -28.02 21.33
CA ASN A 352 -52.47 -28.39 22.73
C ASN A 352 -53.41 -27.43 23.50
N CYS A 353 -53.55 -26.17 23.10
CA CYS A 353 -54.54 -25.24 23.66
C CYS A 353 -55.96 -25.59 23.21
N HIS A 354 -56.16 -25.88 21.91
CA HIS A 354 -57.43 -26.33 21.35
C HIS A 354 -57.93 -27.66 21.92
N ARG A 355 -57.05 -28.45 22.56
CA ARG A 355 -57.38 -29.71 23.24
C ARG A 355 -57.75 -29.53 24.73
N LYS A 356 -57.78 -28.30 25.25
CA LYS A 356 -57.90 -28.00 26.69
C LYS A 356 -58.91 -26.90 27.04
N ASP A 357 -59.78 -26.46 26.12
CA ASP A 357 -60.81 -25.42 26.34
C ASP A 357 -60.28 -24.23 27.17
N ASN A 358 -59.18 -23.64 26.71
CA ASN A 358 -58.45 -22.58 27.41
C ASN A 358 -58.23 -21.37 26.49
N ASP A 359 -59.29 -20.94 25.78
CA ASP A 359 -59.26 -19.87 24.77
C ASP A 359 -58.60 -18.57 25.29
N LYS A 360 -58.85 -18.23 26.55
CA LYS A 360 -58.27 -17.04 27.22
C LYS A 360 -56.74 -17.07 27.33
N LYS A 361 -56.07 -18.21 27.13
CA LYS A 361 -54.61 -18.32 27.11
C LYS A 361 -54.00 -18.23 25.72
N ILE A 362 -54.78 -18.42 24.66
CA ILE A 362 -54.28 -18.38 23.27
C ILE A 362 -53.77 -16.99 22.93
N VAL A 363 -54.56 -15.94 23.24
CA VAL A 363 -54.16 -14.54 23.03
C VAL A 363 -52.92 -14.17 23.83
N ILE A 364 -52.86 -14.56 25.11
CA ILE A 364 -51.74 -14.23 26.00
C ILE A 364 -50.43 -14.91 25.55
N VAL A 365 -50.47 -16.17 25.08
CA VAL A 365 -49.25 -16.87 24.63
C VAL A 365 -48.80 -16.38 23.25
N LEU A 366 -49.72 -16.10 22.32
CA LEU A 366 -49.34 -15.51 21.03
C LEU A 366 -48.76 -14.11 21.18
N THR A 367 -49.40 -13.24 21.98
CA THR A 367 -48.83 -11.92 22.30
C THR A 367 -47.51 -12.04 23.04
N ALA A 368 -47.38 -12.90 24.06
CA ALA A 368 -46.10 -13.10 24.76
C ALA A 368 -44.98 -13.64 23.86
N THR A 369 -45.28 -14.47 22.86
CA THR A 369 -44.27 -14.99 21.91
C THR A 369 -43.82 -13.91 20.92
N VAL A 370 -44.76 -13.11 20.39
CA VAL A 370 -44.44 -11.96 19.53
C VAL A 370 -43.69 -10.87 20.32
N VAL A 371 -44.09 -10.62 21.56
CA VAL A 371 -43.41 -9.69 22.48
C VAL A 371 -42.03 -10.19 22.87
N LEU A 372 -41.82 -11.49 23.10
CA LEU A 372 -40.48 -12.04 23.33
C LEU A 372 -39.58 -11.85 22.10
N LEU A 373 -40.09 -12.03 20.88
CA LEU A 373 -39.35 -11.74 19.66
C LEU A 373 -39.06 -10.24 19.47
N SER A 374 -40.03 -9.35 19.74
CA SER A 374 -39.86 -7.90 19.60
C SER A 374 -39.19 -7.21 20.80
N VAL A 375 -38.96 -7.91 21.91
CA VAL A 375 -38.16 -7.42 23.05
C VAL A 375 -36.76 -8.02 23.05
N ALA A 376 -36.57 -9.31 22.75
CA ALA A 376 -35.24 -9.93 22.80
C ALA A 376 -34.23 -9.29 21.82
N VAL A 377 -34.70 -8.89 20.61
CA VAL A 377 -33.81 -8.26 19.61
C VAL A 377 -33.42 -6.82 20.03
N PRO A 378 -34.34 -5.90 20.42
CA PRO A 378 -33.93 -4.56 20.83
C PRO A 378 -33.29 -4.48 22.21
N PHE A 379 -33.60 -5.38 23.15
CA PHE A 379 -33.06 -5.29 24.52
C PHE A 379 -31.57 -5.68 24.59
N PHE A 380 -31.07 -6.49 23.65
CA PHE A 380 -29.64 -6.74 23.49
C PHE A 380 -28.89 -5.54 22.88
N LEU A 381 -29.60 -4.67 22.15
CA LEU A 381 -29.06 -3.44 21.53
C LEU A 381 -29.19 -2.19 22.42
N LYS A 382 -30.05 -2.21 23.44
CA LYS A 382 -30.35 -1.06 24.32
C LYS A 382 -29.73 -1.18 25.73
N ALA A 383 -28.65 -1.94 25.87
CA ALA A 383 -27.86 -2.04 27.10
C ALA A 383 -26.80 -0.93 27.24
N VAL A 384 -26.81 0.09 26.36
CA VAL A 384 -25.86 1.21 26.32
C VAL A 384 -26.63 2.52 26.10
N GLY A 385 -26.60 3.43 27.08
CA GLY A 385 -27.32 4.73 27.09
C GLY A 385 -28.82 4.63 27.46
N ASP A 386 -29.42 5.57 28.21
CA ASP A 386 -28.92 6.81 28.82
C ASP A 386 -29.89 7.30 29.95
N SER A 387 -29.66 8.43 30.65
CA SER A 387 -30.50 8.82 31.84
C SER A 387 -30.70 10.32 32.24
N ASN A 388 -31.91 10.64 32.73
CA ASN A 388 -32.36 11.73 33.68
C ASN A 388 -32.87 13.14 33.19
N GLU A 389 -33.78 13.76 33.99
CA GLU A 389 -34.57 15.02 33.75
C GLU A 389 -35.25 15.62 35.06
N TYR A 390 -35.40 16.97 35.31
CA TYR A 390 -36.18 17.62 36.45
C TYR A 390 -36.45 19.21 36.48
N GLN A 391 -37.22 19.85 37.45
CA GLN A 391 -37.75 21.31 37.48
C GLN A 391 -38.10 22.10 38.87
N THR A 392 -38.21 23.50 38.95
CA THR A 392 -38.93 24.55 39.91
C THR A 392 -38.49 25.02 41.39
N GLY A 393 -38.86 26.12 42.18
CA GLY A 393 -39.37 27.60 42.13
C GLY A 393 -40.09 28.38 43.39
N SER A 394 -39.91 29.74 43.73
CA SER A 394 -40.74 30.81 44.57
C SER A 394 -40.30 31.36 46.05
N ILE A 395 -40.72 32.44 46.86
CA ILE A 395 -41.41 33.85 46.95
C ILE A 395 -41.28 34.65 48.40
N VAL A 396 -41.91 35.85 48.80
CA VAL A 396 -41.52 36.96 49.84
C VAL A 396 -42.58 37.82 50.77
N ASP A 397 -42.19 38.91 51.58
CA ASP A 397 -42.90 40.16 52.27
C ASP A 397 -43.31 40.28 53.86
N ASP A 398 -43.61 41.35 54.75
CA ASP A 398 -43.53 42.90 55.00
C ASP A 398 -43.97 43.55 56.49
N SER A 399 -43.67 44.88 56.88
CA SER A 399 -44.13 46.02 57.91
C SER A 399 -44.46 45.97 59.50
N GLY A 400 -44.67 46.96 60.51
CA GLY A 400 -44.64 48.48 60.93
C GLY A 400 -45.37 48.85 62.37
N ASP A 401 -45.52 49.97 63.23
CA ASP A 401 -44.96 51.37 63.68
C ASP A 401 -45.60 52.09 65.05
N GLU A 402 -45.30 53.39 65.52
CA GLU A 402 -45.82 54.42 66.62
C GLU A 402 -45.40 54.48 68.20
N GLY A 403 -45.52 55.46 69.23
CA GLY A 403 -45.99 56.90 69.67
C GLY A 403 -45.88 57.22 71.28
N VAL A 404 -46.16 58.29 72.18
CA VAL A 404 -46.40 59.83 72.50
C VAL A 404 -46.69 60.11 74.11
N ALA A 405 -46.76 61.19 75.04
CA ALA A 405 -46.43 62.65 75.54
C ALA A 405 -46.90 62.96 77.10
N HIS A 406 -46.92 64.05 78.02
CA HIS A 406 -46.47 65.49 78.45
C HIS A 406 -46.92 66.04 79.96
N ILE A 407 -46.57 67.29 80.56
CA ILE A 407 -47.22 68.22 81.69
C ILE A 407 -46.41 68.85 83.00
N HIS A 408 -46.81 70.00 83.73
CA HIS A 408 -46.11 70.83 84.88
C HIS A 408 -46.84 72.00 85.79
N ASN A 409 -46.33 72.62 86.95
CA ASN A 409 -46.86 73.82 87.84
C ASN A 409 -45.90 74.64 88.88
N ILE A 410 -46.26 75.87 89.37
CA ILE A 410 -45.69 76.93 90.33
C ILE A 410 -44.50 77.85 89.86
N GLU A 411 -44.51 79.17 90.22
CA GLU A 411 -43.65 80.24 89.62
C GLU A 411 -42.84 81.14 90.59
N LYS A 412 -41.63 81.56 90.14
CA LYS A 412 -40.70 82.53 90.77
C LYS A 412 -40.14 83.45 89.66
N ILE A 413 -40.58 84.71 89.59
CA ILE A 413 -40.27 85.62 88.46
C ILE A 413 -38.79 86.05 88.45
N THR A 414 -37.95 85.23 87.83
CA THR A 414 -36.58 85.60 87.47
C THR A 414 -36.57 85.92 86.00
N VAL A 415 -36.25 87.18 85.66
CA VAL A 415 -35.68 87.45 84.34
C VAL A 415 -34.28 86.86 84.41
N GLU A 416 -34.08 85.66 83.88
CA GLU A 416 -32.75 85.04 83.91
C GLU A 416 -31.78 85.84 83.04
N ALA A 417 -30.52 85.91 83.47
CA ALA A 417 -29.49 86.55 82.66
C ALA A 417 -29.33 85.76 81.36
N THR A 418 -29.43 86.43 80.21
CA THR A 418 -29.21 85.78 78.92
C THR A 418 -27.70 85.71 78.64
N CYS A 419 -27.28 85.22 77.48
CA CYS A 419 -25.87 85.31 77.09
C CYS A 419 -25.41 86.77 76.89
N SER A 420 -26.34 87.68 76.61
CA SER A 420 -26.08 89.08 76.21
C SER A 420 -26.58 90.11 77.24
N ASP A 421 -27.66 89.81 77.95
CA ASP A 421 -28.43 90.73 78.78
C ASP A 421 -28.36 90.35 80.26
N THR A 422 -28.31 91.36 81.13
CA THR A 422 -28.31 91.19 82.58
C THR A 422 -29.69 90.78 83.10
N GLY A 423 -29.74 89.76 83.95
CA GLY A 423 -30.96 89.25 84.56
C GLY A 423 -31.42 90.07 85.77
N LEU A 424 -32.68 89.88 86.17
CA LEU A 424 -33.33 90.48 87.33
C LEU A 424 -34.08 89.38 88.11
N ILE A 425 -33.61 89.02 89.31
CA ILE A 425 -34.43 88.24 90.25
C ILE A 425 -35.45 89.20 90.85
N THR A 426 -36.74 88.98 90.56
CA THR A 426 -37.86 89.79 91.09
C THR A 426 -38.73 88.91 92.00
N GLN A 427 -38.87 89.30 93.26
CA GLN A 427 -39.73 88.56 94.20
C GLN A 427 -41.05 89.32 94.37
N SER A 428 -42.16 88.69 93.98
CA SER A 428 -43.53 89.21 94.11
C SER A 428 -44.48 88.12 94.63
N CYS A 429 -45.56 88.53 95.29
CA CYS A 429 -46.53 87.61 95.87
C CYS A 429 -47.72 87.35 94.93
N CYS A 430 -47.99 86.08 94.59
CA CYS A 430 -48.94 85.68 93.55
C CYS A 430 -50.44 85.96 93.82
N GLU A 431 -50.80 86.50 94.99
CA GLU A 431 -52.17 86.96 95.30
C GLU A 431 -52.30 88.49 95.45
N CYS A 432 -51.20 89.26 95.44
CA CYS A 432 -51.26 90.73 95.58
C CYS A 432 -50.27 91.53 94.71
N ASN A 433 -49.35 90.86 94.01
CA ASN A 433 -48.39 91.42 93.04
C ASN A 433 -47.48 92.58 93.52
N GLU A 434 -47.42 92.87 94.82
CA GLU A 434 -46.47 93.82 95.37
C GLU A 434 -45.03 93.27 95.25
N ILE A 435 -44.10 94.09 94.74
CA ILE A 435 -42.72 93.69 94.47
C ILE A 435 -41.89 93.90 95.74
N ILE A 436 -41.39 92.79 96.29
CA ILE A 436 -40.69 92.71 97.57
C ILE A 436 -39.20 93.06 97.40
N SER A 437 -38.59 92.63 96.30
CA SER A 437 -37.21 93.01 95.94
C SER A 437 -36.91 92.76 94.46
N ILE A 438 -35.90 93.47 93.94
CA ILE A 438 -35.26 93.25 92.63
C ILE A 438 -33.75 93.13 92.88
N THR A 439 -33.05 92.23 92.18
CA THR A 439 -31.58 92.10 92.24
C THR A 439 -31.03 91.78 90.87
N GLU A 440 -30.03 92.54 90.42
CA GLU A 440 -29.36 92.40 89.13
C GLU A 440 -28.38 91.21 89.11
N VAL A 441 -28.32 90.51 87.98
CA VAL A 441 -27.42 89.38 87.72
C VAL A 441 -26.65 89.64 86.41
N PRO A 442 -25.31 89.59 86.39
CA PRO A 442 -24.54 89.79 85.15
C PRO A 442 -24.92 88.82 84.03
N ALA A 443 -24.84 89.28 82.77
CA ALA A 443 -25.03 88.44 81.58
C ALA A 443 -24.11 87.21 81.62
N LEU A 444 -24.63 86.05 81.19
CA LEU A 444 -23.94 84.75 81.36
C LEU A 444 -22.79 84.52 80.37
N GLY A 445 -22.71 85.32 79.30
CA GLY A 445 -21.83 85.05 78.15
C GLY A 445 -22.28 83.83 77.33
N HIS A 446 -21.68 83.65 76.15
CA HIS A 446 -21.98 82.53 75.27
C HIS A 446 -21.18 81.26 75.67
N ASP A 447 -21.87 80.12 75.69
CA ASP A 447 -21.35 78.79 76.01
C ASP A 447 -21.50 77.90 74.76
N TYR A 448 -20.52 77.97 73.87
CA TYR A 448 -20.55 77.27 72.58
C TYR A 448 -20.36 75.75 72.73
N ALA A 449 -21.03 74.98 71.87
CA ALA A 449 -20.82 73.54 71.73
C ALA A 449 -19.39 73.23 71.25
N GLU A 450 -18.85 72.10 71.69
CA GLU A 450 -17.54 71.61 71.23
C GLU A 450 -17.61 70.97 69.83
N GLU A 451 -18.77 70.40 69.50
CA GLU A 451 -19.08 69.83 68.19
C GLU A 451 -19.78 70.84 67.26
N PHE A 452 -19.57 70.69 65.96
CA PHE A 452 -20.25 71.47 64.93
C PHE A 452 -21.53 70.77 64.48
N THR A 453 -22.66 71.48 64.43
CA THR A 453 -23.89 71.01 63.77
C THR A 453 -24.02 71.62 62.38
N VAL A 454 -24.51 70.84 61.42
CA VAL A 454 -24.76 71.32 60.04
C VAL A 454 -25.88 72.36 60.08
N ASP A 455 -25.62 73.49 59.45
CA ASP A 455 -26.56 74.59 59.26
C ASP A 455 -27.23 74.50 57.88
N GLU A 456 -26.44 74.20 56.85
CA GLU A 456 -26.88 74.00 55.47
C GLU A 456 -26.13 72.81 54.86
N GLU A 457 -26.86 71.85 54.29
CA GLU A 457 -26.29 70.68 53.63
C GLU A 457 -25.60 71.04 52.31
N ALA A 458 -24.37 70.58 52.12
CA ALA A 458 -23.67 70.75 50.85
C ALA A 458 -24.36 69.99 49.72
N THR A 459 -24.36 70.56 48.52
CA THR A 459 -24.78 69.89 47.27
C THR A 459 -23.58 69.67 46.35
N CYS A 460 -23.76 69.08 45.18
CA CYS A 460 -22.70 69.01 44.17
C CYS A 460 -22.51 70.30 43.35
N THR A 461 -23.07 71.43 43.81
CA THR A 461 -22.92 72.76 43.18
C THR A 461 -22.72 73.89 44.18
N ASN A 462 -23.28 73.79 45.39
CA ASN A 462 -23.19 74.78 46.45
C ASN A 462 -22.49 74.18 47.67
N GLU A 463 -21.53 74.91 48.24
CA GLU A 463 -20.94 74.59 49.54
C GLU A 463 -22.01 74.64 50.64
N GLY A 464 -21.92 73.72 51.60
CA GLY A 464 -22.73 73.74 52.81
C GLY A 464 -22.06 74.55 53.92
N SER A 465 -22.70 74.64 55.08
CA SER A 465 -22.13 75.30 56.26
C SER A 465 -22.47 74.55 57.55
N LYS A 466 -21.59 74.66 58.55
CA LYS A 466 -21.79 74.13 59.90
C LYS A 466 -21.17 75.07 60.94
N SER A 467 -21.77 75.15 62.11
CA SER A 467 -21.29 76.02 63.18
C SER A 467 -21.40 75.41 64.58
N LYS A 468 -20.62 75.95 65.51
CA LYS A 468 -20.76 75.70 66.95
C LYS A 468 -21.79 76.66 67.50
N HIS A 469 -23.00 76.17 67.75
CA HIS A 469 -24.08 76.96 68.37
C HIS A 469 -23.84 77.16 69.87
N CYS A 470 -24.33 78.25 70.43
CA CYS A 470 -24.36 78.42 71.89
C CYS A 470 -25.45 77.53 72.49
N LYS A 471 -25.11 76.75 73.53
CA LYS A 471 -26.02 75.84 74.25
C LYS A 471 -27.19 76.55 74.94
N ARG A 472 -27.24 77.88 74.87
CA ARG A 472 -28.13 78.77 75.63
C ARG A 472 -28.81 79.87 74.78
N CYS A 473 -28.46 80.01 73.49
CA CYS A 473 -29.09 80.95 72.55
C CYS A 473 -28.64 80.72 71.09
N ASP A 474 -29.39 81.22 70.11
CA ASP A 474 -29.17 81.00 68.66
C ASP A 474 -27.92 81.69 68.06
N SER A 475 -26.99 82.18 68.89
CA SER A 475 -25.73 82.74 68.45
C SER A 475 -24.82 81.64 67.90
N LYS A 476 -24.40 81.77 66.64
CA LYS A 476 -23.35 80.94 66.04
C LYS A 476 -21.97 81.44 66.47
N GLY A 477 -21.10 80.52 66.87
CA GLY A 477 -19.70 80.78 67.23
C GLY A 477 -18.79 80.59 66.02
N GLU A 478 -17.89 79.61 66.10
CA GLU A 478 -17.06 79.21 64.97
C GLU A 478 -17.94 78.62 63.84
N VAL A 479 -17.83 79.18 62.63
CA VAL A 479 -18.54 78.72 61.42
C VAL A 479 -17.50 78.18 60.44
N THR A 480 -17.79 77.03 59.81
CA THR A 480 -16.94 76.42 58.78
C THR A 480 -17.79 75.99 57.58
N VAL A 481 -17.22 76.11 56.38
CA VAL A 481 -17.86 75.60 55.16
C VAL A 481 -17.70 74.08 55.04
N ILE A 482 -18.66 73.45 54.39
CA ILE A 482 -18.63 72.05 53.96
C ILE A 482 -18.44 72.08 52.44
N ALA A 483 -17.35 71.49 51.95
CA ALA A 483 -17.08 71.42 50.52
C ALA A 483 -18.24 70.75 49.76
N VAL A 484 -18.41 71.12 48.49
CA VAL A 484 -19.39 70.50 47.59
C VAL A 484 -19.23 68.97 47.56
N LYS A 485 -20.36 68.26 47.51
CA LYS A 485 -20.39 66.80 47.34
C LYS A 485 -19.92 66.44 45.92
N GLU A 486 -19.28 65.29 45.77
CA GLU A 486 -18.85 64.83 44.44
C GLU A 486 -20.06 64.55 43.53
N HIS A 487 -19.86 64.64 42.21
CA HIS A 487 -20.92 64.36 41.24
C HIS A 487 -21.15 62.85 41.11
N GLU A 488 -22.29 62.37 41.59
CA GLU A 488 -22.82 61.05 41.23
C GLU A 488 -23.35 61.12 39.78
N TYR A 489 -22.67 60.47 38.85
CA TYR A 489 -23.04 60.41 37.44
C TYR A 489 -23.75 59.11 37.08
N SER A 490 -24.68 59.21 36.13
CA SER A 490 -25.28 58.08 35.42
C SER A 490 -24.27 57.23 34.63
N ASP A 491 -24.72 56.06 34.18
CA ASP A 491 -23.94 55.18 33.29
C ASP A 491 -23.56 55.86 31.97
N TRP A 492 -22.41 55.44 31.41
CA TRP A 492 -21.90 55.96 30.14
C TRP A 492 -22.78 55.53 28.95
N LYS A 493 -23.41 56.51 28.30
CA LYS A 493 -24.23 56.35 27.10
C LYS A 493 -23.41 56.65 25.85
N GLU A 494 -23.44 55.78 24.85
CA GLU A 494 -22.78 56.04 23.56
C GLU A 494 -23.57 57.08 22.74
N VAL A 495 -22.85 58.04 22.14
CA VAL A 495 -23.40 59.13 21.31
C VAL A 495 -22.90 59.04 19.87
N LEU A 496 -21.69 58.50 19.67
CA LEU A 496 -21.11 58.23 18.36
C LEU A 496 -20.24 56.97 18.45
N ALA A 497 -20.59 55.93 17.68
CA ALA A 497 -19.80 54.71 17.60
C ALA A 497 -18.38 54.98 17.08
N ALA A 498 -17.40 54.25 17.60
CA ALA A 498 -16.04 54.26 17.07
C ALA A 498 -15.96 53.43 15.77
N ASP A 499 -15.18 53.89 14.79
CA ASP A 499 -14.84 53.11 13.59
C ASP A 499 -13.39 52.58 13.65
N CYS A 500 -12.87 51.99 12.57
CA CYS A 500 -11.51 51.43 12.55
C CYS A 500 -10.40 52.48 12.70
N VAL A 501 -10.70 53.75 12.38
CA VAL A 501 -9.75 54.87 12.31
C VAL A 501 -10.18 56.03 13.21
N LYS A 502 -11.50 56.32 13.29
CA LYS A 502 -12.05 57.41 14.09
C LYS A 502 -12.47 56.94 15.48
N ALA A 503 -12.10 57.71 16.48
CA ALA A 503 -12.60 57.56 17.84
C ALA A 503 -14.10 57.92 17.93
N GLY A 504 -14.83 57.18 18.77
CA GLY A 504 -16.22 57.45 19.09
C GLY A 504 -16.38 58.41 20.29
N LYS A 505 -17.63 58.75 20.61
CA LYS A 505 -18.01 59.58 21.76
C LYS A 505 -19.05 58.89 22.64
N ARG A 506 -18.94 59.11 23.94
CA ARG A 506 -19.92 58.77 24.97
C ARG A 506 -20.14 59.94 25.92
N GLU A 507 -21.30 60.01 26.54
CA GLU A 507 -21.69 61.03 27.51
C GLU A 507 -22.19 60.36 28.81
N ARG A 508 -22.11 61.08 29.92
CA ARG A 508 -22.88 60.79 31.14
C ARG A 508 -23.28 62.09 31.85
N SER A 509 -24.35 62.06 32.64
CA SER A 509 -24.86 63.23 33.36
C SER A 509 -25.07 62.96 34.84
N CYS A 510 -24.85 63.98 35.68
CA CYS A 510 -25.20 63.96 37.09
C CYS A 510 -26.66 64.40 37.25
N GLU A 511 -27.54 63.48 37.70
CA GLU A 511 -28.99 63.73 37.78
C GLU A 511 -29.34 64.90 38.72
N ALA A 512 -28.60 65.07 39.80
CA ALA A 512 -28.82 66.11 40.80
C ALA A 512 -28.51 67.56 40.34
N CYS A 513 -27.80 67.75 39.22
CA CYS A 513 -27.41 69.09 38.75
C CYS A 513 -27.38 69.30 37.23
N GLY A 514 -27.57 68.25 36.42
CA GLY A 514 -27.51 68.31 34.96
C GLY A 514 -26.12 68.47 34.35
N HIS A 515 -25.04 68.46 35.14
CA HIS A 515 -23.68 68.56 34.62
C HIS A 515 -23.33 67.31 33.79
N THR A 516 -22.76 67.52 32.59
CA THR A 516 -22.44 66.46 31.62
C THR A 516 -20.92 66.27 31.44
N GLU A 517 -20.49 65.02 31.39
CA GLU A 517 -19.10 64.64 31.10
C GLU A 517 -19.04 63.94 29.73
N GLU A 518 -18.20 64.45 28.81
CA GLU A 518 -17.89 63.78 27.55
C GLU A 518 -16.67 62.85 27.68
N GLY A 519 -16.80 61.62 27.19
CA GLY A 519 -15.73 60.63 27.12
C GLY A 519 -15.45 60.18 25.69
N THR A 520 -14.17 59.93 25.38
CA THR A 520 -13.76 59.41 24.06
C THR A 520 -13.69 57.89 24.07
N ILE A 521 -14.31 57.24 23.08
CA ILE A 521 -14.17 55.81 22.81
C ILE A 521 -13.00 55.63 21.83
N LYS A 522 -11.97 54.85 22.20
CA LYS A 522 -10.83 54.61 21.30
C LYS A 522 -11.30 53.98 19.97
N ALA A 523 -10.68 54.37 18.86
CA ALA A 523 -10.92 53.74 17.56
C ALA A 523 -10.71 52.23 17.65
N LEU A 524 -11.57 51.45 16.98
CA LEU A 524 -11.60 49.99 17.08
C LEU A 524 -10.35 49.29 16.51
N GLY A 525 -9.56 50.03 15.72
CA GLY A 525 -8.43 49.52 14.97
C GLY A 525 -8.84 48.66 13.78
N HIS A 526 -7.89 48.42 12.88
CA HIS A 526 -8.05 47.45 11.81
C HIS A 526 -7.91 46.03 12.36
N TYR A 527 -8.87 45.16 12.03
CA TYR A 527 -8.83 43.73 12.34
C TYR A 527 -8.57 42.95 11.05
N PHE A 528 -7.32 42.55 10.84
CA PHE A 528 -6.92 41.70 9.72
C PHE A 528 -7.08 40.23 10.14
N SER A 529 -7.94 39.49 9.43
CA SER A 529 -8.32 38.11 9.80
C SER A 529 -7.26 37.04 9.45
N GLY A 530 -6.05 37.44 9.06
CA GLY A 530 -5.02 36.56 8.49
C GLY A 530 -5.33 36.02 7.09
N LYS A 531 -6.56 36.19 6.57
CA LYS A 531 -6.95 35.77 5.23
C LYS A 531 -6.41 36.75 4.18
N TYR A 532 -5.64 36.22 3.24
CA TYR A 532 -5.18 36.93 2.05
C TYR A 532 -6.14 36.76 0.87
N VAL A 533 -6.11 37.70 -0.06
CA VAL A 533 -6.83 37.68 -1.33
C VAL A 533 -5.86 38.07 -2.44
N VAL A 534 -5.78 37.23 -3.47
CA VAL A 534 -4.95 37.44 -4.66
C VAL A 534 -5.58 38.52 -5.54
N GLU A 535 -4.87 39.63 -5.76
CA GLU A 535 -5.26 40.66 -6.75
C GLU A 535 -4.57 40.46 -8.10
N THR A 536 -3.43 39.76 -8.12
CA THR A 536 -2.69 39.45 -9.34
C THR A 536 -2.11 38.05 -9.19
N PRO A 537 -2.56 37.04 -9.96
CA PRO A 537 -1.99 35.71 -9.88
C PRO A 537 -0.54 35.71 -10.37
N ALA A 538 0.26 34.77 -9.86
CA ALA A 538 1.57 34.47 -10.44
C ALA A 538 1.39 33.77 -11.80
N THR A 539 2.40 33.91 -12.67
CA THR A 539 2.54 33.12 -13.90
C THR A 539 3.84 32.32 -13.84
N CYS A 540 4.17 31.58 -14.90
CA CYS A 540 5.42 30.83 -14.98
C CYS A 540 6.68 31.71 -14.79
N THR A 541 6.61 32.99 -15.18
CA THR A 541 7.77 33.91 -15.18
C THR A 541 7.54 35.23 -14.43
N THR A 542 6.30 35.56 -14.04
CA THR A 542 5.98 36.79 -13.30
C THR A 542 5.39 36.52 -11.92
N SER A 543 5.94 37.15 -10.89
CA SER A 543 5.43 37.05 -9.52
C SER A 543 4.01 37.62 -9.38
N GLY A 544 3.16 36.96 -8.60
CA GLY A 544 1.84 37.44 -8.20
C GLY A 544 1.86 38.36 -6.97
N VAL A 545 0.69 38.86 -6.59
CA VAL A 545 0.46 39.72 -5.43
C VAL A 545 -0.85 39.35 -4.75
N GLU A 546 -0.79 39.18 -3.44
CA GLU A 546 -1.94 39.09 -2.55
C GLU A 546 -1.87 40.12 -1.41
N TRP A 547 -3.02 40.44 -0.84
CA TRP A 547 -3.16 41.37 0.29
C TRP A 547 -4.07 40.79 1.36
N ASN A 548 -3.80 41.10 2.63
CA ASN A 548 -4.82 40.95 3.68
C ASN A 548 -5.69 42.21 3.78
N TYR A 549 -6.94 42.03 4.23
CA TYR A 549 -7.94 43.09 4.30
C TYR A 549 -8.56 43.14 5.70
N CYS A 550 -8.84 44.36 6.18
CA CYS A 550 -9.52 44.56 7.46
C CYS A 550 -10.99 44.15 7.34
N SER A 551 -11.43 43.13 8.10
CA SER A 551 -12.79 42.56 7.99
C SER A 551 -13.93 43.56 8.26
N ARG A 552 -13.63 44.66 8.94
CA ARG A 552 -14.60 45.71 9.33
C ARG A 552 -14.74 46.86 8.32
N CYS A 553 -13.76 47.09 7.45
CA CYS A 553 -13.72 48.29 6.58
C CYS A 553 -13.00 48.09 5.22
N ASN A 554 -12.55 46.86 4.92
CA ASN A 554 -11.85 46.48 3.69
C ASN A 554 -10.60 47.31 3.34
N ALA A 555 -9.97 47.96 4.33
CA ALA A 555 -8.65 48.56 4.16
C ALA A 555 -7.59 47.47 3.91
N LYS A 556 -6.68 47.71 2.96
CA LYS A 556 -5.52 46.84 2.69
C LYS A 556 -4.51 46.93 3.84
N GLY A 557 -3.93 45.80 4.23
CA GLY A 557 -2.86 45.71 5.22
C GLY A 557 -1.56 45.22 4.59
N GLU A 558 -1.11 44.05 5.03
CA GLU A 558 0.13 43.40 4.55
C GLU A 558 -0.01 42.98 3.08
N LYS A 559 1.00 43.31 2.28
CA LYS A 559 1.18 42.81 0.91
C LYS A 559 2.12 41.61 0.95
N ARG A 560 1.77 40.52 0.27
CA ARG A 560 2.71 39.43 -0.03
C ARG A 560 2.96 39.33 -1.52
N ILE A 561 4.15 38.86 -1.86
CA ILE A 561 4.54 38.51 -3.23
C ILE A 561 4.38 37.00 -3.34
N ILE A 562 3.67 36.56 -4.37
CA ILE A 562 3.58 35.15 -4.74
C ILE A 562 4.72 34.93 -5.74
N GLU A 563 5.64 34.01 -5.47
CA GLU A 563 6.74 33.73 -6.38
C GLU A 563 6.22 33.21 -7.74
N PRO A 564 6.96 33.36 -8.85
CA PRO A 564 6.56 32.78 -10.13
C PRO A 564 6.34 31.27 -9.99
N VAL A 565 5.31 30.74 -10.66
CA VAL A 565 4.92 29.33 -10.60
C VAL A 565 6.00 28.39 -11.18
N GLY A 566 6.94 28.95 -11.95
CA GLY A 566 7.90 28.19 -12.74
C GLY A 566 7.22 27.53 -13.95
N HIS A 567 8.00 26.76 -14.70
CA HIS A 567 7.49 26.01 -15.85
C HIS A 567 7.10 24.59 -15.44
N ASP A 568 5.79 24.32 -15.38
CA ASP A 568 5.28 22.95 -15.41
C ASP A 568 5.40 22.41 -16.84
N TYR A 569 6.37 21.53 -17.09
CA TYR A 569 6.64 20.95 -18.41
C TYR A 569 5.83 19.67 -18.67
N THR A 570 5.63 19.34 -19.94
CA THR A 570 5.32 17.98 -20.39
C THR A 570 6.52 17.06 -20.20
N GLU A 571 6.30 15.76 -20.43
CA GLU A 571 7.38 14.84 -20.77
C GLU A 571 8.18 15.32 -21.99
N TRP A 572 9.40 14.80 -22.10
CA TRP A 572 10.29 15.02 -23.26
C TRP A 572 9.82 14.18 -24.46
N GLU A 573 9.39 14.83 -25.53
CA GLU A 573 9.14 14.21 -26.83
C GLU A 573 10.43 14.23 -27.66
N ILE A 574 10.80 13.07 -28.25
CA ILE A 574 12.00 12.96 -29.09
C ILE A 574 11.65 13.44 -30.50
N THR A 575 12.03 14.67 -30.84
CA THR A 575 11.80 15.27 -32.17
C THR A 575 12.70 14.66 -33.24
N THR A 576 13.93 14.28 -32.86
CA THR A 576 14.92 13.63 -33.72
C THR A 576 15.62 12.52 -32.93
N VAL A 577 15.53 11.27 -33.39
CA VAL A 577 16.24 10.16 -32.75
C VAL A 577 17.75 10.28 -32.95
N ALA A 578 18.53 9.94 -31.92
CA ALA A 578 19.98 9.89 -32.03
C ALA A 578 20.43 8.65 -32.84
N GLU A 579 21.42 8.83 -33.72
CA GLU A 579 22.02 7.76 -34.52
C GLU A 579 23.42 7.39 -33.99
N CYS A 580 24.16 6.56 -34.71
CA CYS A 580 25.53 6.19 -34.31
C CYS A 580 26.54 7.35 -34.43
N GLU A 581 26.30 8.29 -35.37
CA GLU A 581 27.20 9.42 -35.67
C GLU A 581 26.51 10.79 -35.64
N HIS A 582 25.17 10.82 -35.53
CA HIS A 582 24.37 12.05 -35.46
C HIS A 582 23.67 12.16 -34.10
N THR A 583 23.74 13.34 -33.48
CA THR A 583 22.99 13.68 -32.27
C THR A 583 21.50 13.78 -32.56
N GLY A 584 20.67 13.31 -31.63
CA GLY A 584 19.23 13.55 -31.64
C GLY A 584 18.85 14.87 -30.97
N GLU A 585 17.54 15.12 -30.89
CA GLU A 585 16.94 16.24 -30.17
C GLU A 585 15.66 15.76 -29.48
N LYS A 586 15.42 16.26 -28.28
CA LYS A 586 14.15 16.16 -27.56
C LYS A 586 13.64 17.54 -27.19
N GLU A 587 12.32 17.71 -27.13
CA GLU A 587 11.67 18.94 -26.69
C GLU A 587 10.55 18.69 -25.68
N ARG A 588 10.24 19.69 -24.84
CA ARG A 588 9.09 19.65 -23.92
C ARG A 588 8.45 21.02 -23.79
N GLY A 589 7.12 21.04 -23.75
CA GLY A 589 6.32 22.27 -23.67
C GLY A 589 5.86 22.56 -22.24
N CYS A 590 5.88 23.81 -21.82
CA CYS A 590 5.27 24.20 -20.55
C CYS A 590 3.74 24.24 -20.69
N LYS A 591 3.04 23.36 -19.96
CA LYS A 591 1.58 23.20 -20.00
C LYS A 591 0.82 24.51 -19.75
N ASN A 592 1.38 25.37 -18.89
CA ASN A 592 0.76 26.61 -18.41
C ASN A 592 1.06 27.85 -19.27
N CYS A 593 2.05 27.82 -20.17
CA CYS A 593 2.41 29.02 -20.96
C CYS A 593 2.92 28.76 -22.39
N GLY A 594 3.01 27.52 -22.86
CA GLY A 594 3.45 27.19 -24.22
C GLY A 594 4.93 27.48 -24.51
N TYR A 595 5.76 27.68 -23.48
CA TYR A 595 7.22 27.79 -23.66
C TYR A 595 7.82 26.41 -23.93
N THR A 596 8.52 26.24 -25.06
CA THR A 596 9.20 25.00 -25.41
C THR A 596 10.67 25.05 -25.00
N GLU A 597 11.12 24.03 -24.27
CA GLU A 597 12.53 23.75 -23.99
C GLU A 597 13.03 22.65 -24.93
N LYS A 598 14.28 22.74 -25.38
CA LYS A 598 14.95 21.75 -26.26
C LYS A 598 16.29 21.33 -25.67
N GLU A 599 16.63 20.06 -25.80
CA GLU A 599 17.90 19.48 -25.33
C GLU A 599 18.42 18.48 -26.38
N VAL A 600 19.75 18.47 -26.58
CA VAL A 600 20.43 17.60 -27.53
C VAL A 600 20.59 16.20 -26.92
N ILE A 601 20.31 15.16 -27.70
CA ILE A 601 20.60 13.77 -27.34
C ILE A 601 21.94 13.41 -27.97
N GLU A 602 22.94 13.08 -27.15
CA GLU A 602 24.25 12.65 -27.64
C GLU A 602 24.16 11.44 -28.59
N ALA A 603 25.06 11.38 -29.57
CA ALA A 603 25.10 10.29 -30.54
C ALA A 603 25.37 8.95 -29.84
N LEU A 604 24.66 7.89 -30.26
CA LEU A 604 24.70 6.57 -29.61
C LEU A 604 26.08 5.90 -29.65
N GLY A 605 26.94 6.33 -30.59
CA GLY A 605 28.21 5.70 -30.91
C GLY A 605 28.06 4.35 -31.60
N HIS A 606 29.19 3.80 -32.05
CA HIS A 606 29.25 2.46 -32.63
C HIS A 606 29.39 1.39 -31.55
N TYR A 607 28.56 0.34 -31.63
CA TYR A 607 28.69 -0.87 -30.82
C TYR A 607 29.09 -2.03 -31.74
N PHE A 608 30.37 -2.37 -31.77
CA PHE A 608 30.88 -3.43 -32.64
C PHE A 608 30.67 -4.82 -32.03
N SER A 609 30.34 -5.80 -32.87
CA SER A 609 30.19 -7.20 -32.46
C SER A 609 31.54 -7.85 -32.11
N ASP A 610 31.54 -8.83 -31.21
CA ASP A 610 32.69 -9.74 -31.02
C ASP A 610 32.79 -10.78 -32.15
N ILE A 611 31.74 -10.94 -32.96
CA ILE A 611 31.70 -11.85 -34.11
C ILE A 611 32.34 -11.16 -35.32
N TYR A 612 33.40 -11.78 -35.84
CA TYR A 612 34.05 -11.39 -37.09
C TYR A 612 33.44 -12.15 -38.27
N VAL A 613 33.25 -11.47 -39.39
CA VAL A 613 32.74 -12.03 -40.65
C VAL A 613 33.86 -12.03 -41.68
N VAL A 614 34.13 -13.20 -42.23
CA VAL A 614 35.14 -13.41 -43.27
C VAL A 614 34.61 -12.90 -44.62
N GLU A 615 35.11 -11.75 -45.07
CA GLU A 615 34.81 -11.25 -46.42
C GLU A 615 35.75 -11.86 -47.47
N ILE A 616 37.00 -12.16 -47.08
CA ILE A 616 38.01 -12.76 -47.95
C ILE A 616 38.55 -13.99 -47.21
N PRO A 617 38.25 -15.23 -47.65
CA PRO A 617 38.82 -16.42 -47.01
C PRO A 617 40.33 -16.50 -47.26
N ALA A 618 41.06 -17.07 -46.31
CA ALA A 618 42.45 -17.43 -46.52
C ALA A 618 42.57 -18.61 -47.51
N THR A 619 43.66 -18.64 -48.26
CA THR A 619 44.06 -19.75 -49.12
C THR A 619 45.50 -20.14 -48.80
N CYS A 620 46.00 -21.22 -49.41
CA CYS A 620 47.41 -21.61 -49.32
C CYS A 620 48.37 -20.71 -50.15
N MET A 621 47.89 -19.59 -50.69
CA MET A 621 48.70 -18.56 -51.36
C MET A 621 48.37 -17.12 -50.93
N THR A 622 47.24 -16.86 -50.27
CA THR A 622 46.77 -15.51 -49.91
C THR A 622 46.15 -15.47 -48.52
N SER A 623 46.58 -14.53 -47.69
CA SER A 623 45.98 -14.27 -46.37
C SER A 623 44.53 -13.80 -46.49
N GLY A 624 43.66 -14.28 -45.61
CA GLY A 624 42.26 -13.84 -45.57
C GLY A 624 42.09 -12.51 -44.83
N VAL A 625 40.87 -11.99 -44.87
CA VAL A 625 40.44 -10.78 -44.15
C VAL A 625 39.05 -11.01 -43.58
N GLU A 626 38.92 -10.71 -42.29
CA GLU A 626 37.65 -10.64 -41.58
C GLU A 626 37.50 -9.27 -40.89
N TRP A 627 36.25 -8.88 -40.65
CA TRP A 627 35.90 -7.62 -39.98
C TRP A 627 34.83 -7.88 -38.93
N ASN A 628 34.79 -7.09 -37.86
CA ASN A 628 33.56 -6.92 -37.10
C ASN A 628 32.77 -5.70 -37.57
N TYR A 629 31.48 -5.66 -37.21
CA TYR A 629 30.51 -4.69 -37.71
C TYR A 629 29.72 -4.10 -36.53
N CYS A 630 29.34 -2.83 -36.65
CA CYS A 630 28.48 -2.16 -35.69
C CYS A 630 27.07 -2.77 -35.74
N THR A 631 26.57 -3.31 -34.63
CA THR A 631 25.28 -4.02 -34.57
C THR A 631 24.06 -3.13 -34.83
N ARG A 632 24.26 -1.80 -34.84
CA ARG A 632 23.21 -0.78 -35.03
C ARG A 632 23.11 -0.28 -36.47
N CYS A 633 24.24 -0.04 -37.13
CA CYS A 633 24.30 0.60 -38.47
C CYS A 633 25.11 -0.20 -39.51
N ASN A 634 25.67 -1.35 -39.14
CA ASN A 634 26.50 -2.21 -39.98
C ASN A 634 27.77 -1.56 -40.56
N THR A 635 28.26 -0.45 -39.97
CA THR A 635 29.56 0.14 -40.27
C THR A 635 30.68 -0.82 -39.85
N LYS A 636 31.74 -0.94 -40.66
CA LYS A 636 32.91 -1.79 -40.38
C LYS A 636 33.74 -1.25 -39.22
N GLY A 637 34.18 -2.14 -38.34
CA GLY A 637 35.05 -1.86 -37.20
C GLY A 637 36.49 -2.34 -37.42
N GLU A 638 36.97 -3.16 -36.49
CA GLU A 638 38.31 -3.74 -36.53
C GLU A 638 38.46 -4.71 -37.71
N LYS A 639 39.61 -4.60 -38.39
CA LYS A 639 40.04 -5.54 -39.43
C LYS A 639 41.02 -6.55 -38.83
N ARG A 640 40.78 -7.84 -39.02
CA ARG A 640 41.78 -8.89 -38.77
C ARG A 640 42.25 -9.53 -40.06
N ILE A 641 43.48 -10.03 -40.03
CA ILE A 641 44.10 -10.77 -41.12
C ILE A 641 44.10 -12.24 -40.71
N ILE A 642 43.53 -13.09 -41.55
CA ILE A 642 43.56 -14.54 -41.37
C ILE A 642 44.86 -15.04 -42.00
N GLU A 643 45.67 -15.77 -41.25
CA GLU A 643 46.94 -16.31 -41.74
C GLU A 643 46.75 -17.28 -42.92
N LEU A 644 47.85 -17.55 -43.64
CA LEU A 644 47.85 -18.41 -44.81
C LEU A 644 47.40 -19.83 -44.46
N GLY A 645 46.55 -20.42 -45.31
CA GLY A 645 46.15 -21.82 -45.16
C GLY A 645 47.33 -22.77 -45.42
N GLY A 646 47.38 -23.90 -44.71
CA GLY A 646 48.31 -24.97 -45.05
C GLY A 646 47.98 -25.61 -46.41
N HIS A 647 48.97 -26.21 -47.07
CA HIS A 647 48.75 -26.98 -48.29
C HIS A 647 48.04 -28.32 -47.98
N ASP A 648 46.81 -28.52 -48.47
CA ASP A 648 46.17 -29.83 -48.46
C ASP A 648 46.65 -30.65 -49.68
N TYR A 649 47.54 -31.61 -49.43
CA TYR A 649 48.18 -32.42 -50.48
C TYR A 649 47.33 -33.63 -50.92
N THR A 650 47.54 -34.07 -52.17
CA THR A 650 47.12 -35.40 -52.64
C THR A 650 47.86 -36.51 -51.90
N LYS A 651 47.47 -37.77 -52.13
CA LYS A 651 48.35 -38.89 -51.79
C LYS A 651 49.60 -38.86 -52.67
N TRP A 652 50.68 -39.47 -52.18
CA TRP A 652 51.91 -39.68 -52.94
C TRP A 652 51.69 -40.62 -54.13
N GLU A 653 52.20 -40.22 -55.29
CA GLU A 653 52.24 -40.96 -56.55
C GLU A 653 53.70 -41.21 -56.94
N THR A 654 54.09 -42.48 -57.11
CA THR A 654 55.43 -42.85 -57.61
C THR A 654 55.52 -42.53 -59.11
N ILE A 655 56.48 -41.71 -59.50
CA ILE A 655 56.78 -41.36 -60.90
C ILE A 655 57.85 -42.29 -61.47
N VAL A 656 58.93 -42.47 -60.70
CA VAL A 656 60.07 -43.33 -61.04
C VAL A 656 60.16 -44.40 -59.97
N ILE A 657 60.06 -45.67 -60.39
CA ILE A 657 60.22 -46.82 -59.50
C ILE A 657 61.74 -47.02 -59.30
N PRO A 658 62.25 -47.09 -58.05
CA PRO A 658 63.68 -47.36 -57.83
C PRO A 658 64.07 -48.74 -58.36
N ASP A 659 65.28 -48.86 -58.90
CA ASP A 659 65.89 -50.14 -59.27
C ASP A 659 67.12 -50.44 -58.38
N CYS A 660 67.96 -51.41 -58.74
CA CYS A 660 69.12 -51.79 -57.92
C CYS A 660 70.21 -50.71 -57.86
N GLU A 661 70.30 -49.82 -58.85
CA GLU A 661 71.36 -48.81 -59.00
C GLU A 661 70.80 -47.38 -59.04
N GLN A 662 69.56 -47.20 -59.52
CA GLN A 662 68.92 -45.89 -59.67
C GLN A 662 67.86 -45.64 -58.59
N ALA A 663 67.95 -44.47 -57.96
CA ALA A 663 66.94 -43.97 -57.04
C ALA A 663 65.63 -43.66 -57.78
N GLY A 664 64.51 -43.88 -57.11
CA GLY A 664 63.17 -43.56 -57.59
C GLY A 664 62.71 -42.18 -57.14
N GLU A 665 61.52 -41.80 -57.58
CA GLU A 665 60.90 -40.51 -57.25
C GLU A 665 59.40 -40.71 -57.02
N LYS A 666 58.88 -40.10 -55.95
CA LYS A 666 57.45 -39.93 -55.71
C LYS A 666 57.14 -38.43 -55.58
N LYS A 667 55.92 -38.05 -55.92
CA LYS A 667 55.40 -36.67 -55.75
C LYS A 667 54.06 -36.66 -55.03
N HIS A 668 53.71 -35.52 -54.45
CA HIS A 668 52.33 -35.17 -54.14
C HIS A 668 52.08 -33.69 -54.47
N SER A 669 50.83 -33.30 -54.69
CA SER A 669 50.50 -31.93 -55.12
C SER A 669 49.39 -31.33 -54.27
N CYS A 670 49.48 -30.05 -53.92
CA CYS A 670 48.43 -29.34 -53.21
C CYS A 670 47.19 -29.24 -54.11
N LYS A 671 46.03 -29.66 -53.60
CA LYS A 671 44.77 -29.73 -54.35
C LYS A 671 44.30 -28.36 -54.85
N ASP A 672 44.56 -27.32 -54.07
CA ASP A 672 44.02 -25.97 -54.31
C ASP A 672 44.90 -25.11 -55.22
N CYS A 673 46.23 -25.28 -55.17
CA CYS A 673 47.18 -24.44 -55.89
C CYS A 673 48.14 -25.18 -56.85
N GLY A 674 48.12 -26.51 -56.85
CA GLY A 674 48.98 -27.32 -57.73
C GLY A 674 50.47 -27.33 -57.38
N TYR A 675 50.90 -26.70 -56.29
CA TYR A 675 52.29 -26.81 -55.81
C TYR A 675 52.65 -28.28 -55.56
N THR A 676 53.78 -28.74 -56.10
CA THR A 676 54.19 -30.14 -56.09
C THR A 676 55.51 -30.30 -55.35
N GLU A 677 55.54 -31.16 -54.34
CA GLU A 677 56.78 -31.63 -53.71
C GLU A 677 57.17 -32.98 -54.33
N ILE A 678 58.47 -33.20 -54.51
CA ILE A 678 59.06 -34.46 -55.00
C ILE A 678 60.04 -34.96 -53.94
N GLU A 679 59.92 -36.23 -53.56
CA GLU A 679 60.80 -36.89 -52.60
C GLU A 679 61.50 -38.06 -53.33
N VAL A 680 62.83 -38.07 -53.24
CA VAL A 680 63.67 -39.13 -53.80
C VAL A 680 63.55 -40.38 -52.92
N VAL A 681 63.25 -41.51 -53.53
CA VAL A 681 63.22 -42.82 -52.89
C VAL A 681 64.54 -43.52 -53.19
N GLU A 682 65.28 -43.95 -52.17
CA GLU A 682 66.59 -44.58 -52.36
C GLU A 682 66.52 -45.83 -53.26
N ALA A 683 67.62 -46.13 -53.96
CA ALA A 683 67.73 -47.31 -54.80
C ALA A 683 67.57 -48.60 -53.96
N LEU A 684 66.98 -49.65 -54.56
CA LEU A 684 66.72 -50.92 -53.89
C LEU A 684 68.00 -51.70 -53.52
N GLY A 685 69.13 -51.36 -54.13
CA GLY A 685 70.39 -52.09 -54.00
C GLY A 685 70.36 -53.46 -54.71
N HIS A 686 71.46 -54.21 -54.58
CA HIS A 686 71.58 -55.55 -55.14
C HIS A 686 71.32 -56.61 -54.07
N ASP A 687 70.39 -57.53 -54.35
CA ASP A 687 70.18 -58.75 -53.57
C ASP A 687 70.91 -59.92 -54.26
N PHE A 688 72.07 -60.32 -53.74
CA PHE A 688 72.92 -61.34 -54.34
C PHE A 688 72.61 -62.75 -53.82
N SER A 689 72.39 -63.70 -54.75
CA SER A 689 72.20 -65.11 -54.43
C SER A 689 73.36 -65.70 -53.62
N ASP A 690 73.06 -66.36 -52.49
CA ASP A 690 74.04 -67.12 -51.68
C ASP A 690 74.83 -68.16 -52.48
N LYS A 691 74.26 -68.67 -53.58
CA LYS A 691 74.85 -69.72 -54.40
C LYS A 691 75.72 -69.13 -55.51
N PHE A 692 76.96 -69.61 -55.56
CA PHE A 692 77.84 -69.43 -56.71
C PHE A 692 77.33 -70.21 -57.93
N THR A 693 77.31 -69.56 -59.08
CA THR A 693 77.21 -70.21 -60.39
C THR A 693 78.54 -70.13 -61.13
N ILE A 694 78.83 -71.13 -61.96
CA ILE A 694 80.01 -71.11 -62.84
C ILE A 694 79.67 -70.21 -64.03
N ASP A 695 80.40 -69.12 -64.17
CA ASP A 695 80.27 -68.15 -65.26
C ASP A 695 81.09 -68.61 -66.49
N ILE A 696 82.27 -69.20 -66.24
CA ILE A 696 83.16 -69.80 -67.23
C ILE A 696 83.70 -71.11 -66.63
N PRO A 697 83.51 -72.29 -67.26
CA PRO A 697 84.03 -73.54 -66.73
C PRO A 697 85.57 -73.64 -66.90
N PRO A 698 86.30 -74.20 -65.91
CA PRO A 698 87.73 -74.48 -66.05
C PRO A 698 87.98 -75.57 -67.12
N THR A 699 89.10 -75.47 -67.83
CA THR A 699 89.60 -76.51 -68.74
C THR A 699 90.75 -77.29 -68.08
N CYS A 700 91.56 -78.03 -68.85
CA CYS A 700 92.78 -78.65 -68.31
C CYS A 700 93.95 -77.65 -68.20
N GLU A 701 93.92 -76.56 -68.97
CA GLU A 701 95.01 -75.58 -69.14
C GLU A 701 94.61 -74.15 -68.72
N GLU A 702 93.31 -73.83 -68.71
CA GLU A 702 92.77 -72.52 -68.36
C GLU A 702 91.87 -72.59 -67.11
N GLN A 703 91.99 -71.59 -66.24
CA GLN A 703 91.15 -71.44 -65.05
C GLN A 703 89.72 -70.97 -65.42
N GLY A 704 88.74 -71.43 -64.66
CA GLY A 704 87.35 -70.99 -64.75
C GLY A 704 87.04 -69.80 -63.82
N ILE A 705 85.82 -69.29 -63.91
CA ILE A 705 85.29 -68.22 -63.06
C ILE A 705 83.92 -68.62 -62.53
N LYS A 706 83.65 -68.35 -61.26
CA LYS A 706 82.33 -68.42 -60.64
C LYS A 706 82.01 -67.11 -59.91
N SER A 707 80.73 -66.75 -59.81
CA SER A 707 80.29 -65.56 -59.07
C SER A 707 78.90 -65.75 -58.45
N LYS A 708 78.50 -64.83 -57.58
CA LYS A 708 77.13 -64.68 -57.12
C LYS A 708 76.43 -63.62 -57.98
N HIS A 709 75.24 -63.92 -58.49
CA HIS A 709 74.46 -62.99 -59.31
C HIS A 709 73.35 -62.34 -58.49
N CYS A 710 73.02 -61.09 -58.82
CA CYS A 710 71.85 -60.43 -58.24
C CYS A 710 70.55 -61.10 -58.72
N GLN A 711 69.55 -61.24 -57.85
CA GLN A 711 68.25 -61.83 -58.20
C GLN A 711 67.43 -60.94 -59.15
N TYR A 712 67.74 -59.64 -59.21
CA TYR A 712 66.93 -58.62 -59.88
C TYR A 712 67.64 -57.87 -61.01
N CYS A 713 68.96 -58.03 -61.19
CA CYS A 713 69.73 -57.40 -62.26
C CYS A 713 71.00 -58.21 -62.63
N SER A 714 71.71 -57.82 -63.70
CA SER A 714 72.89 -58.55 -64.19
C SER A 714 74.18 -58.35 -63.38
N ALA A 715 74.11 -57.66 -62.24
CA ALA A 715 75.25 -57.41 -61.36
C ALA A 715 75.78 -58.70 -60.72
N ARG A 716 77.10 -58.76 -60.50
CA ARG A 716 77.80 -59.92 -59.92
C ARG A 716 78.68 -59.51 -58.76
N SER A 717 78.76 -60.36 -57.73
CA SER A 717 79.62 -60.19 -56.56
C SER A 717 80.40 -61.46 -56.26
N GLU A 718 81.39 -61.35 -55.34
CA GLU A 718 82.26 -62.45 -54.91
C GLU A 718 82.90 -63.25 -56.06
N ILE A 719 83.26 -62.56 -57.16
CA ILE A 719 83.87 -63.19 -58.34
C ILE A 719 85.15 -63.92 -57.92
N THR A 720 85.18 -65.23 -58.10
CA THR A 720 86.26 -66.11 -57.67
C THR A 720 86.70 -67.03 -58.79
N VAL A 721 88.02 -67.27 -58.84
CA VAL A 721 88.64 -68.18 -59.81
C VAL A 721 88.34 -69.63 -59.42
N VAL A 722 88.20 -70.49 -60.42
CA VAL A 722 88.13 -71.95 -60.27
C VAL A 722 89.36 -72.53 -60.94
N GLU A 723 90.20 -73.23 -60.18
CA GLU A 723 91.47 -73.76 -60.71
C GLU A 723 91.27 -74.70 -61.91
N ALA A 724 92.28 -74.73 -62.78
CA ALA A 724 92.29 -75.64 -63.93
C ALA A 724 92.26 -77.10 -63.48
N THR A 725 91.54 -77.94 -64.21
CA THR A 725 91.27 -79.34 -63.84
C THR A 725 92.49 -80.26 -63.97
N GLY A 726 93.56 -79.80 -64.62
CA GLY A 726 94.78 -80.55 -64.88
C GLY A 726 94.62 -81.68 -65.90
N HIS A 727 95.72 -82.38 -66.20
CA HIS A 727 95.70 -83.52 -67.08
C HIS A 727 95.56 -84.84 -66.29
N SER A 728 94.45 -85.53 -66.51
CA SER A 728 94.25 -86.93 -66.06
C SER A 728 94.44 -87.87 -67.24
N TYR A 729 95.34 -88.86 -67.12
CA TYR A 729 95.69 -89.81 -68.18
C TYR A 729 95.20 -91.22 -67.85
N ASP A 730 94.84 -92.00 -68.86
CA ASP A 730 94.38 -93.38 -68.72
C ASP A 730 95.10 -94.30 -69.73
N ASN A 731 95.22 -95.60 -69.42
CA ASN A 731 96.12 -96.52 -70.12
C ASN A 731 95.38 -97.29 -71.23
N GLY A 732 95.43 -96.74 -72.45
CA GLY A 732 94.63 -97.16 -73.61
C GLY A 732 95.10 -98.42 -74.36
N GLY A 733 96.25 -99.00 -74.01
CA GLY A 733 96.83 -100.18 -74.67
C GLY A 733 97.63 -99.87 -75.93
N GLU A 734 98.85 -100.43 -75.99
CA GLU A 734 99.85 -100.26 -77.07
C GLU A 734 100.32 -98.80 -77.27
N ASP A 735 101.20 -98.38 -76.34
CA ASP A 735 102.29 -97.41 -76.53
C ASP A 735 101.95 -95.92 -76.79
N ALA A 736 100.87 -95.41 -76.19
CA ALA A 736 100.75 -93.97 -75.86
C ALA A 736 99.74 -93.69 -74.72
N TYR A 737 100.11 -92.83 -73.76
CA TYR A 737 99.16 -92.26 -72.79
C TYR A 737 98.48 -91.02 -73.35
N TYR A 738 97.16 -90.88 -73.14
CA TYR A 738 96.40 -89.70 -73.59
C TYR A 738 95.61 -89.08 -72.45
N CYS A 739 95.57 -87.74 -72.41
CA CYS A 739 94.75 -87.03 -71.43
C CYS A 739 93.26 -87.27 -71.71
N THR A 740 92.54 -87.83 -70.73
CA THR A 740 91.11 -88.13 -70.81
C THR A 740 90.26 -86.91 -71.15
N VAL A 741 90.64 -85.72 -70.67
CA VAL A 741 89.93 -84.44 -70.83
C VAL A 741 90.21 -83.76 -72.18
N CYS A 742 91.48 -83.60 -72.58
CA CYS A 742 91.87 -82.81 -73.76
C CYS A 742 92.48 -83.60 -74.93
N LYS A 743 92.63 -84.93 -74.78
CA LYS A 743 93.16 -85.86 -75.80
C LYS A 743 94.59 -85.60 -76.32
N LYS A 744 95.35 -84.67 -75.74
CA LYS A 744 96.80 -84.58 -75.96
C LYS A 744 97.50 -85.87 -75.48
N ALA A 745 98.51 -86.31 -76.22
CA ALA A 745 99.39 -87.42 -75.82
C ALA A 745 100.37 -86.98 -74.72
N LEU A 746 100.98 -87.94 -74.04
CA LEU A 746 102.09 -87.76 -73.10
C LEU A 746 103.39 -88.14 -73.83
N GLU A 747 104.27 -87.17 -74.05
CA GLU A 747 105.59 -87.37 -74.66
C GLU A 747 106.61 -87.72 -73.55
N GLU A 748 107.42 -88.76 -73.76
CA GLU A 748 108.59 -89.07 -72.90
C GLU A 748 109.86 -88.42 -73.49
N GLU A 749 110.73 -87.88 -72.62
CA GLU A 749 112.05 -87.28 -72.98
C GLU A 749 113.19 -88.32 -73.02
#